data_AF-A0A2H1VDA1-F1
#
_entry.id   AF-A0A2H1VDA1-F1
#
_cell.length_a   1.000
_cell.length_b   1.000
_cell.length_c   1.000
_cell.angle_alpha   90.00
_cell.angle_beta   90.00
_cell.angle_gamma   90.00
#
_symmetry.space_group_name_H-M   'P 1'
#
loop_
_entity.id
_entity.type
_entity.pdbx_description
1 polymer ?
#
loop_
_entity_poly.entity_id
_entity_poly.type
_entity_poly.pdbx_seq_one_letter_code
_entity_poly.pdbx_strand_id
1 'polypeptide(L)'
;LPEISGKRLQVAASVTTGLRRVFVFDSRCLELCPLYSNRHIPNYMELIKHDKKWVYPGQWHYLPAVPLIMQRSYYDWNYTAELDGFEDTCRRTPFYELTLGKMLGGSSSLNYMVYHRGQPSDYDSWAEIANEDSWKWENVLPYFIKSINLNDAQILQSKSKKYYGTDGLLQISKDHRKGIHKFLDAYRELGHDVVLDFNENNNLGFAAQMFTIAGRSRQSSAYAFLSSVKDRRNLHVLKNTLVTKILFDENKKAVGVKVLTEDRKTMTLKAKKEVIVSAGVINTPKLLMLSGVGPEEHLKCKNIEVVSNLPVGENLQEHVEVIIVHSIDIGPLPPPTPYELTGFSFTGFVSLNQSSKVPDYQQITYVTLPGPVLYYCTFAFRFSDEVCNNIYKQGANRAQAYNEIINIKPKSRGKVLLKSTDPEDPPLIKGGFYTNEDDIESHIDYILDFVRVMKTTYYTEIDVVMADAIPKCNKYRKESREYWRCYIMCMSSGMSQLTSTCPMGTVVDGRLRVHGVKGLRIADASVMPTITRGNPMAAVIMIGEKVSDMIKLDNNLNIGIFASHRLFVATSGYHGASYDFIVVGGGTAGSVIANRLSEIEHINVLLIEAGGNPPFESDLPAVPIVMEKSRYDWNYTAGLDGFDESCRLKPSYEVILGKMLGGTSSMNYMIYNRGKPKDYDSWAEISNDATWKWENVLPYFIKSTKIKDAKILQSVDKKYYGTDGLLQITRDRRKGIDTFLDAYRELGHDTFLDFNENNILGFAAHMFMIADKSRQSSAYAFLSPIKNRRNLHVLKNTLVTKILFDENKKAVGVEVLTEEHKTMTLKAKKEVIVSAGVMNTPKLLMLSGVGPEEHLKGKNIEVVSNLPVGENLQEHMSAVIVFNMETMTDPPEPSPYEIPGFSFSGYVSQTTYVTTPEVILYYCTFTFQLSDEVCNNIFKQNVKRLQAFSVIININPKSRGNVLLKSANPKDPPVINTGFFSNKDDIEDLVDYVLDYLKVLNTTYLTNIGAELVEAIPRCNEFGKETREFWRCYIPCVSAGLSQLTSTCPMGTVVDGRLRVHGVKGLRVADASVMPTVTSGNPTAAIIMIGEKASDMIKQDHNLI
;
A
#
# COMPACT_ATOMS: atom_id res chain seq x y z
N LEU A 1 46.38 0.35 38.23
CA LEU A 1 47.45 1.10 38.94
C LEU A 1 47.99 2.16 37.98
N PRO A 2 48.27 3.39 38.44
CA PRO A 2 48.72 4.49 37.58
C PRO A 2 50.26 4.53 37.40
N GLU A 3 50.69 5.47 36.55
CA GLU A 3 52.07 5.96 36.33
C GLU A 3 53.08 5.06 35.59
N ILE A 4 53.55 5.55 34.43
CA ILE A 4 54.96 5.90 34.15
C ILE A 4 54.98 6.82 32.91
N SER A 5 56.05 7.60 32.71
CA SER A 5 56.03 8.85 31.92
C SER A 5 56.94 8.91 30.69
N GLY A 6 56.38 9.44 29.59
CA GLY A 6 56.96 10.54 28.79
C GLY A 6 58.12 10.32 27.81
N LYS A 7 57.91 10.75 26.55
CA LYS A 7 58.84 11.63 25.78
C LYS A 7 58.14 12.28 24.56
N ARG A 8 58.81 13.24 23.90
CA ARG A 8 58.32 14.21 22.88
C ARG A 8 58.99 13.94 21.51
N LEU A 9 58.49 14.32 20.32
CA LEU A 9 57.26 14.99 19.81
C LEU A 9 57.05 14.45 18.33
N GLN A 10 56.36 14.99 17.31
CA GLN A 10 55.74 16.30 17.04
C GLN A 10 54.59 16.25 15.98
N VAL A 11 53.60 17.15 16.12
CA VAL A 11 52.68 17.76 15.12
C VAL A 11 52.37 17.05 13.77
N ALA A 12 51.09 16.71 13.54
CA ALA A 12 50.25 17.26 12.45
C ALA A 12 48.73 16.94 12.58
N ALA A 13 47.88 17.98 12.47
CA ALA A 13 46.47 18.06 11.99
C ALA A 13 45.28 17.22 12.58
N SER A 14 44.19 17.97 12.87
CA SER A 14 42.73 17.66 12.78
C SER A 14 42.02 16.54 13.59
N VAL A 15 41.30 16.94 14.66
CA VAL A 15 39.81 17.10 14.76
C VAL A 15 38.91 15.92 14.31
N THR A 16 37.90 15.40 15.06
CA THR A 16 37.42 15.54 16.47
C THR A 16 36.45 14.39 16.85
N THR A 17 36.41 14.02 18.15
CA THR A 17 35.31 13.45 19.00
C THR A 17 34.04 12.79 18.40
N GLY A 18 33.46 11.73 19.00
CA GLY A 18 33.76 11.11 20.30
C GLY A 18 32.80 9.95 20.69
N LEU A 19 33.06 9.28 21.81
CA LEU A 19 32.39 8.02 22.21
C LEU A 19 31.10 8.19 23.04
N ARG A 20 30.26 7.15 23.06
CA ARG A 20 29.29 6.87 24.14
C ARG A 20 29.68 5.60 24.91
N ARG A 21 29.28 5.51 26.18
CA ARG A 21 29.61 4.40 27.11
C ARG A 21 28.57 3.28 27.03
N VAL A 22 29.02 2.06 27.35
CA VAL A 22 28.17 0.89 27.65
C VAL A 22 27.89 0.85 29.15
N PHE A 23 26.69 0.42 29.52
CA PHE A 23 26.36 -0.10 30.85
C PHE A 23 25.60 -1.42 30.68
N VAL A 24 25.81 -2.35 31.61
CA VAL A 24 25.19 -3.69 31.65
C VAL A 24 24.60 -3.86 33.05
N PHE A 25 23.41 -4.47 33.15
CA PHE A 25 22.85 -4.93 34.42
C PHE A 25 22.26 -6.34 34.29
N ASP A 26 22.34 -7.07 35.39
CA ASP A 26 22.04 -8.50 35.53
C ASP A 26 20.54 -8.77 35.64
N SER A 27 20.12 -9.97 35.24
CA SER A 27 18.72 -10.40 35.22
C SER A 27 18.52 -11.70 36.01
N ARG A 28 17.50 -11.74 36.87
CA ARG A 28 17.14 -12.98 37.60
C ARG A 28 15.69 -12.99 38.10
N CYS A 29 15.13 -14.19 38.11
CA CYS A 29 13.88 -14.61 38.76
C CYS A 29 12.56 -13.98 38.28
N LEU A 30 11.82 -14.73 37.44
CA LEU A 30 10.36 -14.92 37.55
C LEU A 30 9.97 -16.20 36.80
N GLU A 31 9.12 -17.03 37.41
CA GLU A 31 8.80 -18.41 36.97
C GLU A 31 7.36 -18.77 37.43
N LEU A 32 6.73 -19.76 36.77
CA LEU A 32 5.39 -20.34 37.07
C LEU A 32 4.18 -19.40 36.79
N CYS A 33 2.98 -19.82 36.35
CA CYS A 33 2.51 -21.07 35.72
C CYS A 33 1.17 -20.79 34.94
N PRO A 34 0.64 -21.72 34.10
CA PRO A 34 -0.48 -21.48 33.15
C PRO A 34 -1.85 -22.01 33.63
N LEU A 35 -2.95 -21.86 32.83
CA LEU A 35 -3.97 -22.92 32.54
C LEU A 35 -5.17 -22.51 31.62
N TYR A 36 -5.78 -23.52 30.96
CA TYR A 36 -7.12 -23.61 30.30
C TYR A 36 -7.50 -22.72 29.08
N SER A 37 -8.63 -23.00 28.39
CA SER A 37 -8.77 -23.97 27.27
C SER A 37 -10.19 -24.03 26.62
N ASN A 38 -10.27 -24.13 25.29
CA ASN A 38 -11.34 -24.73 24.43
C ASN A 38 -12.85 -24.42 24.62
N ARG A 39 -13.52 -23.95 23.53
CA ARG A 39 -14.65 -24.63 22.82
C ARG A 39 -15.08 -23.92 21.51
N HIS A 40 -15.94 -24.57 20.70
CA HIS A 40 -16.19 -24.30 19.26
C HIS A 40 -17.23 -23.21 18.93
N ILE A 41 -17.15 -22.64 17.70
CA ILE A 41 -18.20 -21.84 17.00
C ILE A 41 -18.20 -22.21 15.47
N PRO A 42 -19.32 -22.13 14.71
CA PRO A 42 -19.45 -22.73 13.35
C PRO A 42 -19.25 -21.79 12.12
N ASN A 43 -19.34 -22.38 10.91
CA ASN A 43 -19.08 -21.84 9.55
C ASN A 43 -19.96 -20.68 9.06
N TYR A 44 -19.46 -19.93 8.05
CA TYR A 44 -19.99 -18.63 7.60
C TYR A 44 -20.19 -18.41 6.06
N MET A 45 -20.14 -19.47 5.24
CA MET A 45 -20.00 -19.36 3.77
C MET A 45 -21.32 -19.25 2.98
N GLU A 46 -21.97 -18.08 2.95
CA GLU A 46 -23.15 -17.86 2.06
C GLU A 46 -23.27 -16.50 1.33
N LEU A 47 -22.47 -15.48 1.65
CA LEU A 47 -22.75 -14.08 1.22
C LEU A 47 -21.99 -13.57 -0.03
N ILE A 48 -21.31 -14.42 -0.81
CA ILE A 48 -20.44 -13.97 -1.92
C ILE A 48 -21.05 -14.27 -3.31
N LYS A 49 -21.88 -13.36 -3.86
CA LYS A 49 -22.31 -13.42 -5.28
C LYS A 49 -22.34 -12.10 -6.08
N HIS A 50 -22.43 -10.92 -5.45
CA HIS A 50 -22.52 -9.64 -6.16
C HIS A 50 -21.66 -8.55 -5.48
N ASP A 51 -20.52 -8.16 -6.06
CA ASP A 51 -20.45 -6.99 -6.95
C ASP A 51 -19.07 -6.85 -7.64
N LYS A 52 -18.94 -5.97 -8.65
CA LYS A 52 -17.66 -5.67 -9.36
C LYS A 52 -17.49 -4.17 -9.61
N LYS A 53 -16.39 -3.52 -9.14
CA LYS A 53 -15.79 -2.26 -9.70
C LYS A 53 -14.53 -1.69 -8.96
N TRP A 54 -13.40 -1.59 -9.69
CA TRP A 54 -12.37 -0.49 -9.76
C TRP A 54 -11.51 0.05 -8.56
N VAL A 55 -10.17 -0.17 -8.57
CA VAL A 55 -9.07 0.50 -7.76
C VAL A 55 -7.65 0.53 -8.49
N TYR A 56 -7.09 1.67 -8.96
CA TYR A 56 -5.76 1.82 -9.69
C TYR A 56 -5.32 3.31 -9.54
N PRO A 57 -4.03 3.71 -9.69
CA PRO A 57 -2.77 3.08 -9.26
C PRO A 57 -1.81 4.12 -8.58
N GLY A 58 -1.26 3.85 -7.39
CA GLY A 58 -0.54 4.87 -6.61
C GLY A 58 -0.92 4.96 -5.13
N GLN A 59 -1.26 3.83 -4.50
CA GLN A 59 -2.48 3.72 -3.73
C GLN A 59 -2.39 3.07 -2.32
N TRP A 60 -1.27 3.14 -1.60
CA TRP A 60 -1.25 2.83 -0.14
C TRP A 60 -2.36 3.55 0.62
N HIS A 61 -2.53 4.84 0.33
CA HIS A 61 -3.60 5.63 0.94
C HIS A 61 -5.01 5.10 0.65
N TYR A 62 -5.23 4.25 -0.36
CA TYR A 62 -6.55 3.75 -0.70
C TYR A 62 -6.96 2.57 0.15
N LEU A 63 -6.02 1.78 0.65
CA LEU A 63 -6.29 0.71 1.60
C LEU A 63 -6.66 1.32 2.96
N PRO A 64 -7.90 1.11 3.48
CA PRO A 64 -8.31 1.72 4.74
C PRO A 64 -7.45 1.33 5.95
N ALA A 65 -6.86 0.14 5.94
CA ALA A 65 -5.99 -0.35 7.01
C ALA A 65 -4.58 0.33 7.07
N VAL A 66 -4.22 1.12 6.06
CA VAL A 66 -2.82 1.54 5.80
C VAL A 66 -2.36 2.94 6.28
N PRO A 67 -3.19 3.93 6.69
CA PRO A 67 -2.68 5.30 6.93
C PRO A 67 -1.55 5.39 7.97
N LEU A 68 -1.52 4.45 8.92
CA LEU A 68 -0.53 4.31 9.98
C LEU A 68 0.92 4.05 9.51
N ILE A 69 1.11 3.43 8.33
CA ILE A 69 2.46 3.23 7.76
C ILE A 69 2.89 4.36 6.82
N MET A 70 2.02 5.37 6.64
CA MET A 70 2.33 6.57 5.85
C MET A 70 2.80 7.75 6.73
N GLN A 71 2.50 7.73 8.04
CA GLN A 71 3.13 8.61 9.03
C GLN A 71 4.65 8.38 9.06
N ARG A 72 5.45 9.42 9.30
CA ARG A 72 6.95 9.36 9.26
C ARG A 72 7.57 8.94 7.93
N SER A 73 6.78 8.76 6.88
CA SER A 73 7.26 8.38 5.54
C SER A 73 7.71 9.59 4.72
N TYR A 74 8.13 9.36 3.47
CA TYR A 74 8.37 10.41 2.48
C TYR A 74 7.09 11.21 2.12
N TYR A 75 5.90 10.64 2.37
CA TYR A 75 4.58 11.22 2.03
C TYR A 75 3.97 12.04 3.17
N ASP A 76 4.70 12.22 4.25
CA ASP A 76 4.40 13.11 5.36
C ASP A 76 5.41 14.28 5.34
N TRP A 77 5.00 15.46 5.81
CA TRP A 77 5.91 16.60 6.02
C TRP A 77 6.79 16.41 7.25
N ASN A 78 6.40 15.56 8.20
CA ASN A 78 7.17 15.23 9.40
C ASN A 78 7.53 16.48 10.22
N TYR A 79 6.60 17.43 10.28
CA TYR A 79 6.75 18.65 11.07
C TYR A 79 6.46 18.39 12.55
N THR A 80 7.07 19.18 13.42
CA THR A 80 6.95 19.07 14.88
C THR A 80 6.49 20.39 15.48
N ALA A 81 5.62 20.34 16.48
CA ALA A 81 5.28 21.48 17.33
C ALA A 81 5.99 21.41 18.68
N GLU A 82 6.37 22.56 19.20
CA GLU A 82 6.92 22.71 20.56
C GLU A 82 5.90 22.24 21.62
N LEU A 83 6.37 21.79 22.79
CA LEU A 83 5.51 21.57 23.96
C LEU A 83 5.28 22.93 24.65
N ASP A 84 4.25 23.67 24.21
CA ASP A 84 3.94 25.00 24.71
C ASP A 84 2.64 25.04 25.53
N GLY A 85 2.79 24.75 26.83
CA GLY A 85 1.74 24.85 27.84
C GLY A 85 2.11 24.17 29.16
N PHE A 86 2.84 23.04 29.10
CA PHE A 86 3.19 22.22 30.27
C PHE A 86 4.38 21.28 29.99
N GLU A 87 5.01 20.77 31.06
CA GLU A 87 6.04 19.73 30.97
C GLU A 87 5.40 18.33 30.94
N ASP A 88 5.28 17.73 29.75
CA ASP A 88 4.84 16.34 29.61
C ASP A 88 6.00 15.37 29.92
N THR A 89 5.73 14.42 30.83
CA THR A 89 6.66 13.34 31.25
C THR A 89 6.11 11.95 30.91
N CYS A 90 5.19 11.87 29.95
CA CYS A 90 4.55 10.66 29.44
C CYS A 90 4.78 10.45 27.95
N ARG A 91 5.44 11.37 27.24
CA ARG A 91 5.77 11.25 25.82
C ARG A 91 7.16 10.67 25.57
N ARG A 92 7.31 9.99 24.43
CA ARG A 92 8.60 9.49 23.94
C ARG A 92 9.46 10.58 23.28
N THR A 93 8.89 11.77 23.02
CA THR A 93 9.53 12.91 22.38
C THR A 93 9.19 14.24 23.10
N PRO A 94 10.13 15.20 23.22
CA PRO A 94 9.88 16.52 23.83
C PRO A 94 9.21 17.50 22.85
N PHE A 95 8.31 17.00 22.01
CA PHE A 95 7.58 17.72 20.97
C PHE A 95 6.39 16.87 20.49
N TYR A 96 5.34 17.54 19.98
CA TYR A 96 4.29 16.89 19.22
C TYR A 96 4.74 16.66 17.78
N GLU A 97 4.40 15.52 17.19
CA GLU A 97 4.62 15.22 15.77
C GLU A 97 3.30 15.44 15.01
N LEU A 98 3.32 16.25 13.94
CA LEU A 98 2.12 16.64 13.18
C LEU A 98 2.04 15.86 11.87
N THR A 99 0.97 15.07 11.70
CA THR A 99 0.80 14.22 10.51
C THR A 99 0.22 15.04 9.36
N LEU A 100 1.03 15.36 8.35
CA LEU A 100 0.68 16.34 7.31
C LEU A 100 1.02 15.83 5.91
N GLY A 101 0.01 15.63 5.06
CA GLY A 101 0.20 14.96 3.76
C GLY A 101 1.07 15.75 2.76
N LYS A 102 2.22 15.18 2.41
CA LYS A 102 3.19 15.65 1.41
C LYS A 102 2.98 14.93 0.06
N MET A 103 1.73 14.93 -0.41
CA MET A 103 1.32 14.27 -1.65
C MET A 103 0.08 14.92 -2.26
N LEU A 104 -0.32 14.50 -3.47
CA LEU A 104 -1.59 14.95 -4.06
C LEU A 104 -2.76 14.58 -3.14
N GLY A 105 -3.60 15.57 -2.84
CA GLY A 105 -4.72 15.44 -1.89
C GLY A 105 -4.38 15.83 -0.44
N GLY A 106 -3.11 16.11 -0.13
CA GLY A 106 -2.68 16.51 1.21
C GLY A 106 -3.07 15.47 2.27
N SER A 107 -3.43 15.92 3.48
CA SER A 107 -3.82 15.03 4.58
C SER A 107 -5.10 14.21 4.32
N SER A 108 -5.91 14.53 3.30
CA SER A 108 -7.01 13.63 2.90
C SER A 108 -6.51 12.28 2.42
N SER A 109 -5.27 12.22 1.92
CA SER A 109 -4.56 11.00 1.51
C SER A 109 -3.81 10.31 2.66
N LEU A 110 -4.02 10.67 3.93
CA LEU A 110 -3.44 9.93 5.07
C LEU A 110 -4.25 9.90 6.39
N ASN A 111 -5.36 10.64 6.53
CA ASN A 111 -6.15 10.64 7.77
C ASN A 111 -6.94 9.33 8.01
N TYR A 112 -7.70 9.23 9.09
CA TYR A 112 -8.55 8.05 9.38
C TYR A 112 -9.85 7.94 8.56
N MET A 113 -9.99 8.70 7.46
CA MET A 113 -11.12 8.69 6.50
C MET A 113 -12.49 9.12 7.06
N VAL A 114 -12.63 9.22 8.38
CA VAL A 114 -13.75 9.78 9.13
C VAL A 114 -14.40 10.98 8.43
N TYR A 115 -15.71 10.92 8.21
CA TYR A 115 -16.50 11.96 7.54
C TYR A 115 -17.58 12.55 8.47
N HIS A 116 -17.30 13.75 8.97
CA HIS A 116 -18.26 14.61 9.66
C HIS A 116 -18.31 16.00 8.99
N ARG A 117 -19.42 16.70 9.13
CA ARG A 117 -19.51 18.16 8.93
C ARG A 117 -19.26 18.90 10.24
N GLY A 118 -18.98 20.20 10.14
CA GLY A 118 -19.18 21.12 11.26
C GLY A 118 -20.66 21.32 11.56
N GLN A 119 -20.94 22.02 12.66
CA GLN A 119 -22.30 22.39 13.04
C GLN A 119 -22.80 23.54 12.14
N PRO A 120 -24.11 23.66 11.86
CA PRO A 120 -24.68 24.79 11.11
C PRO A 120 -24.15 26.15 11.60
N SER A 121 -24.17 26.37 12.91
CA SER A 121 -23.72 27.62 13.54
C SER A 121 -22.21 27.87 13.51
N ASP A 122 -21.37 26.91 13.05
CA ASP A 122 -19.97 27.23 12.72
C ASP A 122 -19.95 28.15 11.51
N TYR A 123 -20.66 27.77 10.45
CA TYR A 123 -20.73 28.46 9.17
C TYR A 123 -21.46 29.81 9.29
N ASP A 124 -22.49 29.87 10.14
CA ASP A 124 -23.16 31.13 10.47
C ASP A 124 -22.20 32.10 11.18
N SER A 125 -21.41 31.62 12.16
CA SER A 125 -20.38 32.44 12.81
C SER A 125 -19.26 32.87 11.84
N TRP A 126 -18.93 32.06 10.84
CA TRP A 126 -17.99 32.44 9.79
C TRP A 126 -18.54 33.54 8.89
N ALA A 127 -19.86 33.54 8.61
CA ALA A 127 -20.52 34.61 7.86
C ALA A 127 -20.52 35.94 8.64
N GLU A 128 -20.76 35.88 9.95
CA GLU A 128 -20.66 37.04 10.84
C GLU A 128 -19.23 37.61 10.89
N ILE A 129 -18.22 36.76 11.14
CA ILE A 129 -16.81 37.18 11.24
C ILE A 129 -16.26 37.69 9.89
N ALA A 130 -16.67 37.07 8.77
CA ALA A 130 -16.29 37.51 7.43
C ALA A 130 -17.12 38.69 6.89
N ASN A 131 -18.20 39.07 7.59
CA ASN A 131 -19.24 40.01 7.12
C ASN A 131 -19.74 39.67 5.69
N GLU A 132 -20.03 38.39 5.45
CA GLU A 132 -20.34 37.82 4.13
C GLU A 132 -21.36 36.68 4.25
N ASP A 133 -22.64 37.02 4.06
CA ASP A 133 -23.80 36.14 4.21
C ASP A 133 -23.73 34.83 3.40
N SER A 134 -22.97 34.79 2.30
CA SER A 134 -22.84 33.55 1.52
C SER A 134 -22.09 32.43 2.23
N TRP A 135 -21.51 32.66 3.41
CA TRP A 135 -20.93 31.61 4.27
C TRP A 135 -21.92 30.95 5.24
N LYS A 136 -23.14 31.50 5.42
CA LYS A 136 -24.18 30.91 6.29
C LYS A 136 -24.51 29.48 5.88
N TRP A 137 -24.99 28.67 6.82
CA TRP A 137 -25.25 27.24 6.65
C TRP A 137 -26.07 26.91 5.39
N GLU A 138 -27.18 27.62 5.16
CA GLU A 138 -28.04 27.42 3.99
C GLU A 138 -27.34 27.71 2.65
N ASN A 139 -26.32 28.57 2.67
CA ASN A 139 -25.54 28.96 1.49
C ASN A 139 -24.31 28.05 1.26
N VAL A 140 -23.81 27.35 2.29
CA VAL A 140 -22.72 26.36 2.15
C VAL A 140 -23.21 24.92 1.99
N LEU A 141 -24.38 24.56 2.55
CA LEU A 141 -24.98 23.23 2.44
C LEU A 141 -25.08 22.70 0.99
N PRO A 142 -25.46 23.50 -0.04
CA PRO A 142 -25.47 23.04 -1.43
C PRO A 142 -24.11 22.55 -1.93
N TYR A 143 -23.00 23.12 -1.46
CA TYR A 143 -21.65 22.71 -1.85
C TYR A 143 -21.22 21.39 -1.20
N PHE A 144 -21.65 21.13 0.05
CA PHE A 144 -21.52 19.79 0.65
C PHE A 144 -22.29 18.73 -0.14
N ILE A 145 -23.55 19.02 -0.49
CA ILE A 145 -24.41 18.12 -1.29
C ILE A 145 -23.78 17.85 -2.68
N LYS A 146 -23.35 18.90 -3.38
CA LYS A 146 -22.64 18.84 -4.67
C LYS A 146 -21.38 17.98 -4.63
N SER A 147 -20.64 18.02 -3.51
CA SER A 147 -19.37 17.31 -3.36
C SER A 147 -19.53 15.78 -3.30
N ILE A 148 -20.62 15.29 -2.71
CA ILE A 148 -20.70 13.91 -2.19
C ILE A 148 -21.65 12.97 -2.94
N ASN A 149 -21.33 11.68 -2.85
CA ASN A 149 -22.15 10.57 -3.31
C ASN A 149 -22.29 9.54 -2.19
N LEU A 150 -23.45 9.52 -1.56
CA LEU A 150 -23.76 8.63 -0.44
C LEU A 150 -24.20 7.25 -0.93
N ASN A 151 -23.50 6.20 -0.53
CA ASN A 151 -23.90 4.80 -0.77
C ASN A 151 -24.45 4.15 0.51
N ASP A 152 -25.58 4.65 1.02
CA ASP A 152 -26.27 4.12 2.20
C ASP A 152 -27.79 4.08 2.00
N ALA A 153 -28.38 2.88 2.00
CA ALA A 153 -29.81 2.70 1.74
C ALA A 153 -30.71 3.22 2.87
N GLN A 154 -30.27 3.22 4.13
CA GLN A 154 -31.08 3.66 5.27
C GLN A 154 -31.19 5.19 5.27
N ILE A 155 -30.07 5.88 5.13
CA ILE A 155 -30.01 7.35 5.06
C ILE A 155 -30.72 7.85 3.80
N LEU A 156 -30.55 7.19 2.64
CA LEU A 156 -31.24 7.56 1.38
C LEU A 156 -32.77 7.31 1.38
N GLN A 157 -33.30 6.50 2.30
CA GLN A 157 -34.74 6.28 2.50
C GLN A 157 -35.33 7.14 3.63
N SER A 158 -34.48 7.77 4.44
CA SER A 158 -34.86 8.58 5.60
C SER A 158 -35.09 10.06 5.25
N LYS A 159 -35.50 10.84 6.26
CA LYS A 159 -35.59 12.32 6.18
C LYS A 159 -34.20 12.99 6.02
N SER A 160 -33.12 12.30 6.38
CA SER A 160 -31.74 12.78 6.32
C SER A 160 -31.24 12.96 4.88
N LYS A 161 -31.83 12.26 3.90
CA LYS A 161 -31.48 12.29 2.47
C LYS A 161 -31.23 13.70 1.91
N LYS A 162 -32.03 14.69 2.32
CA LYS A 162 -31.93 16.09 1.86
C LYS A 162 -30.57 16.76 2.14
N TYR A 163 -29.77 16.20 3.04
CA TYR A 163 -28.43 16.69 3.36
C TYR A 163 -27.31 16.02 2.53
N TYR A 164 -27.64 15.22 1.52
CA TYR A 164 -26.69 14.43 0.71
C TYR A 164 -26.92 14.53 -0.80
N GLY A 165 -25.83 14.37 -1.55
CA GLY A 165 -25.85 14.09 -2.98
C GLY A 165 -25.74 12.59 -3.28
N THR A 166 -26.20 12.19 -4.46
CA THR A 166 -26.08 10.85 -5.06
C THR A 166 -25.14 10.80 -6.27
N ASP A 167 -24.57 11.96 -6.65
CA ASP A 167 -23.91 12.16 -7.94
C ASP A 167 -22.58 12.93 -7.82
N GLY A 168 -22.18 13.33 -6.60
CA GLY A 168 -20.91 13.99 -6.34
C GLY A 168 -19.69 13.09 -6.55
N LEU A 169 -18.51 13.70 -6.52
CA LEU A 169 -17.24 13.00 -6.80
C LEU A 169 -16.65 12.28 -5.58
N LEU A 170 -16.94 12.77 -4.37
CA LEU A 170 -16.49 12.16 -3.11
C LEU A 170 -17.51 11.12 -2.64
N GLN A 171 -17.20 9.83 -2.83
CA GLN A 171 -18.07 8.77 -2.32
C GLN A 171 -17.91 8.60 -0.80
N ILE A 172 -19.01 8.28 -0.10
CA ILE A 172 -19.02 8.04 1.35
C ILE A 172 -19.91 6.84 1.71
N SER A 173 -19.54 6.14 2.78
CA SER A 173 -20.27 4.99 3.34
C SER A 173 -20.34 5.06 4.87
N LYS A 174 -21.39 4.50 5.45
CA LYS A 174 -21.53 4.27 6.90
C LYS A 174 -21.06 2.87 7.30
N ASP A 175 -20.57 2.72 8.52
CA ASP A 175 -20.28 1.41 9.12
C ASP A 175 -21.58 0.70 9.55
N HIS A 176 -21.71 -0.56 9.15
CA HIS A 176 -22.86 -1.44 9.45
C HIS A 176 -22.43 -2.72 10.18
N ARG A 177 -21.21 -2.77 10.73
CA ARG A 177 -20.69 -3.99 11.38
C ARG A 177 -21.49 -4.34 12.63
N LYS A 178 -21.71 -5.65 12.81
CA LYS A 178 -22.49 -6.21 13.93
C LYS A 178 -21.79 -5.91 15.25
N GLY A 179 -22.57 -5.72 16.32
CA GLY A 179 -22.08 -5.38 17.66
C GLY A 179 -22.14 -3.89 17.99
N ILE A 180 -21.93 -2.98 17.01
CA ILE A 180 -21.92 -1.52 17.26
C ILE A 180 -23.18 -1.04 18.00
N HIS A 181 -24.36 -1.58 17.66
CA HIS A 181 -25.62 -1.22 18.31
C HIS A 181 -25.61 -1.43 19.83
N LYS A 182 -24.99 -2.50 20.35
CA LYS A 182 -24.94 -2.75 21.80
C LYS A 182 -24.20 -1.62 22.55
N PHE A 183 -23.11 -1.11 21.96
CA PHE A 183 -22.37 0.03 22.50
C PHE A 183 -23.21 1.31 22.45
N LEU A 184 -23.94 1.55 21.34
CA LEU A 184 -24.86 2.69 21.24
C LEU A 184 -26.03 2.59 22.24
N ASP A 185 -26.54 1.39 22.50
CA ASP A 185 -27.63 1.12 23.45
C ASP A 185 -27.22 1.49 24.89
N ALA A 186 -25.94 1.32 25.26
CA ALA A 186 -25.39 1.78 26.54
C ALA A 186 -25.46 3.32 26.71
N TYR A 187 -25.22 4.10 25.65
CA TYR A 187 -25.41 5.55 25.71
C TYR A 187 -26.89 5.95 25.77
N ARG A 188 -27.80 5.13 25.24
CA ARG A 188 -29.24 5.31 25.44
C ARG A 188 -29.66 5.09 26.89
N GLU A 189 -29.04 4.14 27.60
CA GLU A 189 -29.25 3.92 29.03
C GLU A 189 -28.85 5.14 29.88
N LEU A 190 -27.78 5.85 29.48
CA LEU A 190 -27.37 7.13 30.09
C LEU A 190 -28.26 8.33 29.74
N GLY A 191 -29.26 8.16 28.86
CA GLY A 191 -30.16 9.21 28.41
C GLY A 191 -29.70 10.03 27.19
N HIS A 192 -28.68 9.56 26.44
CA HIS A 192 -28.29 10.20 25.18
C HIS A 192 -29.10 9.64 23.99
N ASP A 193 -29.36 10.48 23.00
CA ASP A 193 -29.95 10.05 21.74
C ASP A 193 -29.02 9.09 20.97
N VAL A 194 -29.61 8.09 20.31
CA VAL A 194 -28.92 7.25 19.32
C VAL A 194 -29.52 7.56 17.96
N VAL A 195 -28.77 8.27 17.11
CA VAL A 195 -29.28 8.87 15.88
C VAL A 195 -28.97 8.01 14.64
N LEU A 196 -29.78 8.15 13.60
CA LEU A 196 -29.45 7.54 12.30
C LEU A 196 -28.25 8.25 11.66
N ASP A 197 -28.14 9.56 11.84
CA ASP A 197 -27.13 10.41 11.20
C ASP A 197 -26.82 11.67 12.04
N PHE A 198 -25.55 11.88 12.37
CA PHE A 198 -25.01 13.07 13.06
C PHE A 198 -24.60 14.20 12.10
N ASN A 199 -24.76 14.04 10.79
CA ASN A 199 -24.46 15.05 9.78
C ASN A 199 -25.73 15.81 9.30
N GLU A 200 -26.85 15.71 10.01
CA GLU A 200 -28.08 16.44 9.72
C GLU A 200 -28.00 17.92 10.19
N ASN A 201 -29.04 18.42 10.85
CA ASN A 201 -29.16 19.77 11.42
C ASN A 201 -29.43 19.72 12.94
N ASN A 202 -29.32 18.53 13.52
CA ASN A 202 -29.35 18.26 14.95
C ASN A 202 -28.38 17.12 15.18
N ASN A 203 -27.16 17.45 15.58
CA ASN A 203 -26.03 16.54 15.49
C ASN A 203 -25.68 15.89 16.83
N LEU A 204 -26.47 16.14 17.88
CA LEU A 204 -26.31 15.54 19.21
C LEU A 204 -26.68 14.04 19.20
N GLY A 205 -26.03 13.29 20.08
CA GLY A 205 -26.23 11.85 20.24
C GLY A 205 -25.13 11.01 19.58
N PHE A 206 -25.34 9.70 19.55
CA PHE A 206 -24.36 8.70 19.14
C PHE A 206 -24.81 7.93 17.89
N ALA A 207 -23.87 7.62 16.98
CA ALA A 207 -24.11 6.75 15.84
C ALA A 207 -22.85 6.01 15.33
N ALA A 208 -23.07 4.93 14.58
CA ALA A 208 -22.02 4.22 13.86
C ALA A 208 -21.30 5.14 12.85
N GLN A 209 -19.99 4.96 12.70
CA GLN A 209 -19.12 5.89 12.01
C GLN A 209 -19.42 6.04 10.51
N MET A 210 -19.20 7.22 9.95
CA MET A 210 -19.16 7.46 8.50
C MET A 210 -17.74 7.72 8.01
N PHE A 211 -17.45 7.24 6.80
CA PHE A 211 -16.13 7.27 6.18
C PHE A 211 -16.17 7.72 4.73
N THR A 212 -15.09 8.38 4.30
CA THR A 212 -14.67 8.56 2.90
C THR A 212 -14.06 7.26 2.35
N ILE A 213 -14.80 6.16 2.48
CA ILE A 213 -14.47 4.85 1.90
C ILE A 213 -15.60 4.49 0.94
N ALA A 214 -15.26 3.96 -0.24
CA ALA A 214 -16.21 3.38 -1.18
C ALA A 214 -15.50 2.41 -2.12
N GLY A 215 -16.20 1.37 -2.59
CA GLY A 215 -15.61 0.35 -3.46
C GLY A 215 -14.37 -0.33 -2.86
N ARG A 216 -14.32 -0.47 -1.53
CA ARG A 216 -13.13 -0.93 -0.76
C ARG A 216 -11.90 -0.02 -0.88
N SER A 217 -12.09 1.29 -1.04
CA SER A 217 -10.99 2.25 -1.12
C SER A 217 -11.30 3.63 -0.57
N ARG A 218 -10.28 4.30 -0.01
CA ARG A 218 -10.34 5.71 0.38
C ARG A 218 -10.70 6.60 -0.80
N GLN A 219 -11.54 7.59 -0.52
CA GLN A 219 -11.90 8.67 -1.44
C GLN A 219 -11.14 9.94 -1.01
N SER A 220 -9.84 10.01 -1.33
CA SER A 220 -9.06 11.23 -1.08
C SER A 220 -9.48 12.34 -2.06
N SER A 221 -9.18 13.60 -1.73
CA SER A 221 -9.56 14.72 -2.63
C SER A 221 -8.84 14.63 -3.98
N ALA A 222 -7.63 14.07 -4.03
CA ALA A 222 -6.96 13.74 -5.29
C ALA A 222 -7.66 12.63 -6.08
N TYR A 223 -8.25 11.63 -5.41
CA TYR A 223 -9.00 10.61 -6.12
C TYR A 223 -10.29 11.16 -6.71
N ALA A 224 -11.15 11.71 -5.86
CA ALA A 224 -12.45 12.22 -6.24
C ALA A 224 -12.34 13.31 -7.31
N PHE A 225 -11.53 14.35 -7.05
CA PHE A 225 -11.56 15.59 -7.82
C PHE A 225 -10.43 15.73 -8.86
N LEU A 226 -9.32 14.97 -8.76
CA LEU A 226 -8.21 15.05 -9.74
C LEU A 226 -8.08 13.81 -10.64
N SER A 227 -8.30 12.59 -10.15
CA SER A 227 -7.97 11.36 -10.90
C SER A 227 -8.79 11.18 -12.20
N SER A 228 -10.00 11.72 -12.21
CA SER A 228 -10.98 11.73 -13.30
C SER A 228 -10.79 12.88 -14.30
N VAL A 229 -9.93 13.84 -13.99
CA VAL A 229 -9.75 15.08 -14.79
C VAL A 229 -8.29 15.38 -15.16
N LYS A 230 -7.34 14.58 -14.68
CA LYS A 230 -5.88 14.70 -14.93
C LYS A 230 -5.48 14.85 -16.40
N ASP A 231 -6.27 14.28 -17.32
CA ASP A 231 -6.00 14.27 -18.77
C ASP A 231 -6.65 15.46 -19.50
N ARG A 232 -7.29 16.41 -18.78
CA ARG A 232 -7.80 17.65 -19.36
C ARG A 232 -6.64 18.53 -19.84
N ARG A 233 -6.67 18.92 -21.12
CA ARG A 233 -5.61 19.73 -21.78
C ARG A 233 -5.30 21.09 -21.12
N ASN A 234 -6.21 21.61 -20.28
CA ASN A 234 -6.06 22.88 -19.56
C ASN A 234 -5.68 22.69 -18.07
N LEU A 235 -5.39 21.47 -17.63
CA LEU A 235 -4.86 21.16 -16.31
C LEU A 235 -3.40 20.70 -16.43
N HIS A 236 -2.50 21.35 -15.69
CA HIS A 236 -1.08 21.01 -15.67
C HIS A 236 -0.65 20.83 -14.22
N VAL A 237 -0.09 19.66 -13.89
CA VAL A 237 0.31 19.29 -12.52
C VAL A 237 1.81 19.04 -12.49
N LEU A 238 2.58 20.02 -12.03
CA LEU A 238 3.98 19.84 -11.70
C LEU A 238 4.06 19.09 -10.36
N LYS A 239 4.91 18.07 -10.29
CA LYS A 239 5.19 17.26 -9.09
C LYS A 239 6.64 17.44 -8.70
N ASN A 240 7.01 17.04 -7.48
CA ASN A 240 8.37 17.18 -6.93
C ASN A 240 8.94 18.61 -7.14
N THR A 241 8.07 19.61 -6.93
CA THR A 241 8.31 21.02 -7.23
C THR A 241 7.80 21.84 -6.05
N LEU A 242 8.71 22.47 -5.30
CA LEU A 242 8.39 23.28 -4.13
C LEU A 242 8.16 24.74 -4.56
N VAL A 243 7.04 25.33 -4.15
CA VAL A 243 6.81 26.78 -4.31
C VAL A 243 7.56 27.52 -3.21
N THR A 244 8.51 28.37 -3.58
CA THR A 244 9.42 29.01 -2.62
C THR A 244 9.07 30.47 -2.31
N LYS A 245 8.45 31.20 -3.25
CA LYS A 245 8.05 32.60 -3.07
C LYS A 245 6.95 33.01 -4.06
N ILE A 246 6.00 33.81 -3.63
CA ILE A 246 5.01 34.51 -4.47
C ILE A 246 5.66 35.80 -4.99
N LEU A 247 5.45 36.11 -6.26
CA LEU A 247 6.04 37.28 -6.91
C LEU A 247 4.98 38.37 -7.05
N PHE A 248 5.27 39.55 -6.49
CA PHE A 248 4.42 40.74 -6.60
C PHE A 248 5.02 41.75 -7.59
N ASP A 249 4.17 42.56 -8.20
CA ASP A 249 4.59 43.78 -8.91
C ASP A 249 4.57 45.02 -7.98
N GLU A 250 5.02 46.15 -8.52
CA GLU A 250 5.02 47.48 -7.87
C GLU A 250 3.64 47.92 -7.34
N ASN A 251 2.55 47.36 -7.89
CA ASN A 251 1.17 47.64 -7.52
C ASN A 251 0.63 46.68 -6.44
N LYS A 252 1.52 45.87 -5.84
CA LYS A 252 1.25 44.77 -4.90
C LYS A 252 0.32 43.68 -5.46
N LYS A 253 0.34 43.47 -6.78
CA LYS A 253 -0.42 42.38 -7.42
C LYS A 253 0.46 41.14 -7.56
N ALA A 254 -0.05 39.98 -7.16
CA ALA A 254 0.63 38.71 -7.39
C ALA A 254 0.59 38.37 -8.89
N VAL A 255 1.78 38.28 -9.51
CA VAL A 255 1.98 38.04 -10.95
C VAL A 255 2.53 36.65 -11.25
N GLY A 256 2.88 35.86 -10.22
CA GLY A 256 3.39 34.50 -10.39
C GLY A 256 4.04 33.95 -9.11
N VAL A 257 4.79 32.87 -9.28
CA VAL A 257 5.56 32.20 -8.23
C VAL A 257 6.96 31.82 -8.70
N LYS A 258 7.90 31.81 -7.76
CA LYS A 258 9.21 31.17 -7.87
C LYS A 258 9.10 29.75 -7.32
N VAL A 259 9.63 28.76 -8.04
CA VAL A 259 9.62 27.36 -7.62
C VAL A 259 11.01 26.72 -7.75
N LEU A 260 11.24 25.69 -6.94
CA LEU A 260 12.43 24.83 -6.92
C LEU A 260 12.00 23.42 -7.36
N THR A 261 12.59 22.92 -8.45
CA THR A 261 12.31 21.56 -8.95
C THR A 261 13.26 20.52 -8.35
N GLU A 262 12.88 19.24 -8.46
CA GLU A 262 13.62 18.05 -8.00
C GLU A 262 15.10 18.03 -8.40
N ASP A 263 15.43 18.52 -9.60
CA ASP A 263 16.78 18.67 -10.12
C ASP A 263 17.52 19.93 -9.61
N ARG A 264 17.05 20.49 -8.48
CA ARG A 264 17.51 21.73 -7.81
C ARG A 264 17.43 23.00 -8.67
N LYS A 265 16.80 22.97 -9.86
CA LYS A 265 16.66 24.18 -10.69
C LYS A 265 15.61 25.12 -10.12
N THR A 266 15.89 26.41 -10.21
CA THR A 266 14.94 27.49 -9.92
C THR A 266 14.24 27.91 -11.22
N MET A 267 12.92 28.07 -11.19
CA MET A 267 12.17 28.68 -12.30
C MET A 267 11.03 29.59 -11.81
N THR A 268 10.57 30.47 -12.70
CA THR A 268 9.48 31.42 -12.44
C THR A 268 8.27 31.10 -13.31
N LEU A 269 7.11 30.89 -12.67
CA LEU A 269 5.84 30.59 -13.32
C LEU A 269 4.92 31.82 -13.19
N LYS A 270 4.52 32.43 -14.31
CA LYS A 270 3.67 33.63 -14.32
C LYS A 270 2.19 33.29 -14.42
N ALA A 271 1.37 33.97 -13.61
CA ALA A 271 -0.09 33.86 -13.63
C ALA A 271 -0.71 34.91 -14.55
N LYS A 272 -1.70 34.53 -15.38
CA LYS A 272 -2.40 35.48 -16.28
C LYS A 272 -3.58 36.21 -15.63
N LYS A 273 -4.17 35.66 -14.56
CA LYS A 273 -5.31 36.26 -13.85
C LYS A 273 -4.98 36.50 -12.38
N GLU A 274 -4.84 35.43 -11.60
CA GLU A 274 -4.53 35.46 -10.16
C GLU A 274 -3.69 34.25 -9.73
N VAL A 275 -3.06 34.34 -8.55
CA VAL A 275 -2.37 33.25 -7.85
C VAL A 275 -3.30 32.72 -6.75
N ILE A 276 -3.41 31.40 -6.64
CA ILE A 276 -4.24 30.73 -5.64
C ILE A 276 -3.33 29.82 -4.80
N VAL A 277 -3.31 30.03 -3.49
CA VAL A 277 -2.51 29.24 -2.54
C VAL A 277 -3.41 28.22 -1.86
N SER A 278 -3.04 26.95 -1.94
CA SER A 278 -3.69 25.84 -1.24
C SER A 278 -2.58 24.88 -0.79
N ALA A 279 -1.76 25.34 0.16
CA ALA A 279 -0.58 24.61 0.65
C ALA A 279 -0.82 23.94 2.01
N GLY A 280 -1.97 24.22 2.63
CA GLY A 280 -2.34 23.72 3.95
C GLY A 280 -1.84 24.60 5.09
N VAL A 281 -2.44 24.41 6.26
CA VAL A 281 -2.42 25.34 7.41
C VAL A 281 -1.03 25.74 7.90
N ILE A 282 -0.02 24.89 7.71
CA ILE A 282 1.37 25.19 8.06
C ILE A 282 2.16 25.82 6.90
N ASN A 283 2.01 25.32 5.68
CA ASN A 283 2.83 25.78 4.54
C ASN A 283 2.30 27.07 3.90
N THR A 284 0.99 27.33 3.97
CA THR A 284 0.36 28.57 3.49
C THR A 284 0.89 29.82 4.22
N PRO A 285 0.85 29.93 5.57
CA PRO A 285 1.43 31.07 6.27
C PRO A 285 2.95 31.16 6.09
N LYS A 286 3.68 30.02 6.05
CA LYS A 286 5.11 29.99 5.71
C LYS A 286 5.39 30.62 4.34
N LEU A 287 4.66 30.23 3.30
CA LEU A 287 4.84 30.77 1.94
C LEU A 287 4.49 32.26 1.86
N LEU A 288 3.42 32.70 2.54
CA LEU A 288 3.05 34.12 2.61
C LEU A 288 4.14 34.95 3.29
N MET A 289 4.64 34.51 4.45
CA MET A 289 5.71 35.22 5.15
C MET A 289 7.01 35.27 4.34
N LEU A 290 7.44 34.17 3.71
CA LEU A 290 8.58 34.14 2.78
C LEU A 290 8.39 35.07 1.57
N SER A 291 7.14 35.44 1.28
CA SER A 291 6.74 36.37 0.21
C SER A 291 6.53 37.81 0.69
N GLY A 292 6.77 38.11 1.97
CA GLY A 292 6.61 39.45 2.54
C GLY A 292 5.19 39.79 3.03
N VAL A 293 4.32 38.79 3.19
CA VAL A 293 2.95 38.97 3.69
C VAL A 293 2.80 38.27 5.04
N GLY A 294 2.67 39.06 6.11
CA GLY A 294 2.62 38.56 7.49
C GLY A 294 3.06 39.59 8.53
N PRO A 295 3.30 39.20 9.80
CA PRO A 295 3.56 40.16 10.87
C PRO A 295 4.84 40.95 10.64
N GLU A 296 4.72 42.28 10.52
CA GLU A 296 5.79 43.17 10.08
C GLU A 296 7.07 43.08 10.92
N GLU A 297 6.95 42.94 12.24
CA GLU A 297 8.10 42.79 13.15
C GLU A 297 8.85 41.48 12.90
N HIS A 298 8.12 40.36 12.71
CA HIS A 298 8.71 39.06 12.41
C HIS A 298 9.35 39.03 11.02
N LEU A 299 8.73 39.64 10.02
CA LEU A 299 9.32 39.79 8.68
C LEU A 299 10.62 40.60 8.71
N LYS A 300 10.64 41.74 9.40
CA LYS A 300 11.85 42.56 9.60
C LYS A 300 12.93 41.78 10.35
N CYS A 301 12.58 41.04 11.41
CA CYS A 301 13.49 40.16 12.16
C CYS A 301 14.14 39.07 11.28
N LYS A 302 13.48 38.65 10.18
CA LYS A 302 14.02 37.71 9.20
C LYS A 302 14.65 38.39 7.97
N ASN A 303 14.84 39.71 7.97
CA ASN A 303 15.30 40.51 6.82
C ASN A 303 14.45 40.31 5.54
N ILE A 304 13.13 40.15 5.69
CA ILE A 304 12.18 40.03 4.59
C ILE A 304 11.49 41.37 4.36
N GLU A 305 11.46 41.82 3.11
CA GLU A 305 10.72 43.00 2.66
C GLU A 305 9.22 42.85 2.92
N VAL A 306 8.59 43.87 3.52
CA VAL A 306 7.19 43.83 3.95
C VAL A 306 6.26 44.33 2.84
N VAL A 307 5.66 43.39 2.12
CA VAL A 307 4.62 43.64 1.11
C VAL A 307 3.29 43.99 1.80
N SER A 308 2.90 43.26 2.85
CA SER A 308 1.68 43.55 3.62
C SER A 308 1.79 43.06 5.06
N ASN A 309 1.50 43.94 6.02
CA ASN A 309 1.46 43.62 7.44
C ASN A 309 0.09 43.01 7.80
N LEU A 310 0.06 41.72 8.14
CA LEU A 310 -1.15 40.95 8.47
C LEU A 310 -0.84 39.90 9.56
N PRO A 311 -1.83 39.46 10.37
CA PRO A 311 -1.65 38.46 11.42
C PRO A 311 -1.54 37.01 10.88
N VAL A 312 -0.73 36.80 9.84
CA VAL A 312 -0.47 35.49 9.22
C VAL A 312 0.28 34.60 10.20
N GLY A 313 -0.31 33.45 10.51
CA GLY A 313 0.25 32.44 11.43
C GLY A 313 -0.15 32.60 12.89
N GLU A 314 -0.87 33.67 13.28
CA GLU A 314 -1.07 34.05 14.70
C GLU A 314 -2.27 33.37 15.41
N ASN A 315 -3.09 32.59 14.70
CA ASN A 315 -4.37 32.03 15.18
C ASN A 315 -4.50 30.53 14.85
N LEU A 316 -3.45 29.73 15.07
CA LEU A 316 -3.53 28.28 14.86
C LEU A 316 -4.53 27.67 15.86
N GLN A 317 -5.43 26.84 15.34
CA GLN A 317 -6.42 26.09 16.12
C GLN A 317 -6.28 24.60 15.79
N GLU A 318 -6.52 23.73 16.78
CA GLU A 318 -6.31 22.28 16.73
C GLU A 318 -7.34 21.64 17.67
N HIS A 319 -7.93 20.51 17.28
CA HIS A 319 -8.70 19.69 18.23
C HIS A 319 -7.74 18.90 19.12
N VAL A 320 -7.86 19.14 20.43
CA VAL A 320 -7.11 18.41 21.47
C VAL A 320 -7.99 17.27 21.97
N GLU A 321 -7.42 16.07 22.03
CA GLU A 321 -8.06 14.86 22.51
C GLU A 321 -7.39 14.36 23.80
N VAL A 322 -8.12 13.62 24.63
CA VAL A 322 -7.57 12.83 25.73
C VAL A 322 -7.91 11.36 25.50
N ILE A 323 -6.88 10.52 25.42
CA ILE A 323 -7.02 9.09 25.11
C ILE A 323 -7.31 8.30 26.38
N ILE A 324 -8.47 7.65 26.44
CA ILE A 324 -8.83 6.71 27.52
C ILE A 324 -8.96 5.30 26.94
N VAL A 325 -8.21 4.34 27.49
CA VAL A 325 -8.22 2.94 27.03
C VAL A 325 -8.84 2.02 28.08
N HIS A 326 -9.80 1.19 27.67
CA HIS A 326 -10.43 0.15 28.49
C HIS A 326 -10.26 -1.22 27.84
N SER A 327 -10.13 -2.28 28.63
CA SER A 327 -10.19 -3.68 28.20
C SER A 327 -11.61 -4.23 28.38
N ILE A 328 -12.10 -5.04 27.43
CA ILE A 328 -13.47 -5.58 27.39
C ILE A 328 -13.47 -7.02 26.88
N ASP A 329 -14.42 -7.83 27.36
CA ASP A 329 -14.70 -9.17 26.83
C ASP A 329 -15.94 -9.15 25.94
N ILE A 330 -15.71 -9.31 24.63
CA ILE A 330 -16.74 -9.37 23.59
C ILE A 330 -16.53 -10.57 22.66
N GLY A 331 -15.73 -11.54 23.09
CA GLY A 331 -15.25 -12.64 22.23
C GLY A 331 -14.30 -12.18 21.11
N PRO A 332 -14.02 -13.05 20.13
CA PRO A 332 -13.07 -12.77 19.06
C PRO A 332 -13.62 -11.73 18.06
N LEU A 333 -12.83 -10.67 17.82
CA LEU A 333 -13.07 -9.75 16.71
C LEU A 333 -12.78 -10.43 15.36
N PRO A 334 -13.49 -10.06 14.27
CA PRO A 334 -13.25 -10.61 12.94
C PRO A 334 -11.83 -10.27 12.45
N PRO A 335 -11.19 -11.16 11.67
CA PRO A 335 -9.82 -10.95 11.19
C PRO A 335 -9.74 -9.70 10.28
N PRO A 336 -8.63 -8.94 10.35
CA PRO A 336 -8.49 -7.71 9.59
C PRO A 336 -8.40 -7.99 8.08
N THR A 337 -9.02 -7.12 7.27
CA THR A 337 -8.84 -7.11 5.81
C THR A 337 -8.15 -5.80 5.41
N PRO A 338 -7.34 -5.76 4.34
CA PRO A 338 -6.71 -4.51 3.88
C PRO A 338 -7.73 -3.47 3.37
N TYR A 339 -9.01 -3.87 3.24
CA TYR A 339 -10.12 -3.11 2.70
C TYR A 339 -11.01 -2.46 3.76
N GLU A 340 -10.76 -2.72 5.04
CA GLU A 340 -11.54 -2.23 6.18
C GLU A 340 -10.60 -1.74 7.28
N LEU A 341 -11.12 -0.98 8.26
CA LEU A 341 -10.38 -0.66 9.48
C LEU A 341 -10.39 -1.87 10.43
N THR A 342 -9.29 -2.07 11.16
CA THR A 342 -9.12 -3.17 12.12
C THR A 342 -10.03 -2.98 13.34
N GLY A 343 -11.14 -3.71 13.39
CA GLY A 343 -12.19 -3.46 14.36
C GLY A 343 -13.12 -2.30 13.96
N PHE A 344 -14.10 -1.98 14.82
CA PHE A 344 -15.18 -1.04 14.50
C PHE A 344 -15.12 0.24 15.35
N SER A 345 -15.80 1.30 14.87
CA SER A 345 -15.91 2.55 15.61
C SER A 345 -17.27 3.23 15.51
N PHE A 346 -17.53 4.09 16.48
CA PHE A 346 -18.71 4.96 16.56
C PHE A 346 -18.32 6.32 17.14
N THR A 347 -19.13 7.33 16.85
CA THR A 347 -18.96 8.71 17.33
C THR A 347 -20.17 9.13 18.15
N GLY A 348 -19.92 9.90 19.21
CA GLY A 348 -20.92 10.71 19.91
C GLY A 348 -20.58 12.20 19.85
N PHE A 349 -21.61 13.04 19.71
CA PHE A 349 -21.51 14.48 19.95
C PHE A 349 -22.41 14.81 21.14
N VAL A 350 -21.82 15.33 22.21
CA VAL A 350 -22.48 15.42 23.52
C VAL A 350 -22.48 16.85 24.02
N SER A 351 -23.61 17.30 24.58
CA SER A 351 -23.67 18.52 25.38
C SER A 351 -23.96 18.16 26.83
N LEU A 352 -23.25 18.80 27.76
CA LEU A 352 -23.48 18.62 29.20
C LEU A 352 -24.77 19.34 29.66
N ASN A 353 -25.23 20.33 28.88
CA ASN A 353 -26.49 21.02 29.11
C ASN A 353 -27.59 20.42 28.21
N GLN A 354 -28.52 19.66 28.79
CA GLN A 354 -29.62 19.02 28.08
C GLN A 354 -30.57 19.99 27.33
N SER A 355 -30.55 21.29 27.65
CA SER A 355 -31.30 22.32 26.90
C SER A 355 -30.54 22.90 25.70
N SER A 356 -29.24 22.62 25.59
CA SER A 356 -28.40 23.02 24.45
C SER A 356 -28.65 22.12 23.24
N LYS A 357 -28.66 22.71 22.05
CA LYS A 357 -28.63 21.98 20.75
C LYS A 357 -27.23 21.99 20.11
N VAL A 358 -26.23 22.37 20.89
CA VAL A 358 -24.84 22.55 20.47
C VAL A 358 -23.97 21.62 21.32
N PRO A 359 -23.22 20.68 20.72
CA PRO A 359 -22.32 19.82 21.48
C PRO A 359 -21.20 20.63 22.12
N ASP A 360 -20.69 20.14 23.25
CA ASP A 360 -19.56 20.66 23.98
C ASP A 360 -18.29 19.84 23.70
N TYR A 361 -18.43 18.52 23.61
CA TYR A 361 -17.35 17.60 23.24
C TYR A 361 -17.78 16.61 22.15
N GLN A 362 -16.80 16.06 21.45
CA GLN A 362 -16.95 14.87 20.61
C GLN A 362 -16.27 13.68 21.30
N GLN A 363 -16.90 12.52 21.25
CA GLN A 363 -16.30 11.23 21.58
C GLN A 363 -16.14 10.42 20.30
N ILE A 364 -14.98 9.80 20.09
CA ILE A 364 -14.84 8.70 19.12
C ILE A 364 -14.31 7.47 19.85
N THR A 365 -14.95 6.32 19.66
CA THR A 365 -14.53 5.05 20.28
C THR A 365 -14.18 4.04 19.19
N TYR A 366 -12.99 3.44 19.30
CA TYR A 366 -12.51 2.38 18.41
C TYR A 366 -12.30 1.10 19.23
N VAL A 367 -12.95 0.01 18.81
CA VAL A 367 -12.87 -1.31 19.44
C VAL A 367 -12.05 -2.24 18.56
N THR A 368 -10.89 -2.66 19.07
CA THR A 368 -9.89 -3.44 18.31
C THR A 368 -9.08 -4.39 19.20
N LEU A 369 -8.07 -5.06 18.64
CA LEU A 369 -7.19 -5.98 19.38
C LEU A 369 -6.03 -5.24 20.08
N PRO A 370 -5.42 -5.80 21.14
CA PRO A 370 -4.34 -5.13 21.89
C PRO A 370 -3.09 -4.79 21.08
N GLY A 371 -2.76 -5.59 20.05
CA GLY A 371 -1.63 -5.34 19.15
C GLY A 371 -1.76 -4.00 18.40
N PRO A 372 -2.87 -3.78 17.66
CA PRO A 372 -3.24 -2.47 17.15
C PRO A 372 -3.20 -1.35 18.20
N VAL A 373 -3.78 -1.52 19.40
CA VAL A 373 -3.76 -0.48 20.47
C VAL A 373 -2.34 -0.12 20.90
N LEU A 374 -1.46 -1.10 21.08
CA LEU A 374 -0.04 -0.88 21.35
C LEU A 374 0.62 -0.10 20.21
N TYR A 375 0.32 -0.44 18.95
CA TYR A 375 0.82 0.30 17.78
C TYR A 375 0.34 1.76 17.78
N TYR A 376 -0.95 2.03 17.98
CA TYR A 376 -1.48 3.40 18.07
C TYR A 376 -0.79 4.18 19.20
N CYS A 377 -0.61 3.57 20.37
CA CYS A 377 0.07 4.18 21.51
C CYS A 377 1.51 4.61 21.20
N THR A 378 2.34 3.67 20.71
CA THR A 378 3.78 3.92 20.46
C THR A 378 4.05 4.76 19.21
N PHE A 379 3.25 4.61 18.15
CA PHE A 379 3.54 5.19 16.83
C PHE A 379 2.63 6.36 16.44
N ALA A 380 1.34 6.38 16.83
CA ALA A 380 0.45 7.50 16.52
C ALA A 380 0.45 8.54 17.66
N PHE A 381 0.03 8.16 18.87
CA PHE A 381 -0.10 9.07 20.00
C PHE A 381 1.24 9.48 20.63
N ARG A 382 2.28 8.63 20.50
CA ARG A 382 3.67 8.86 20.96
C ARG A 382 3.84 8.98 22.47
N PHE A 383 3.01 8.24 23.22
CA PHE A 383 3.25 8.01 24.65
C PHE A 383 4.51 7.16 24.86
N SER A 384 5.01 7.15 26.10
CA SER A 384 6.22 6.44 26.49
C SER A 384 6.00 4.93 26.45
N ASP A 385 7.11 4.21 26.29
CA ASP A 385 7.06 2.75 26.23
C ASP A 385 6.55 2.15 27.56
N GLU A 386 6.67 2.86 28.70
CA GLU A 386 6.02 2.50 29.98
C GLU A 386 4.50 2.55 29.88
N VAL A 387 3.93 3.70 29.46
CA VAL A 387 2.48 3.90 29.32
C VAL A 387 1.88 2.88 28.36
N CYS A 388 2.52 2.66 27.21
CA CYS A 388 2.05 1.70 26.22
C CYS A 388 2.16 0.24 26.69
N ASN A 389 3.22 -0.11 27.43
CA ASN A 389 3.32 -1.44 28.04
C ASN A 389 2.27 -1.67 29.14
N ASN A 390 1.91 -0.65 29.92
CA ASN A 390 0.86 -0.77 30.93
C ASN A 390 -0.51 -1.05 30.28
N ILE A 391 -0.86 -0.28 29.24
CA ILE A 391 -2.08 -0.47 28.44
C ILE A 391 -2.11 -1.87 27.79
N TYR A 392 -1.02 -2.30 27.16
CA TYR A 392 -0.97 -3.60 26.48
C TYR A 392 -1.04 -4.78 27.46
N LYS A 393 -0.32 -4.75 28.59
CA LYS A 393 -0.35 -5.81 29.61
C LYS A 393 -1.76 -6.01 30.19
N GLN A 394 -2.51 -4.92 30.38
CA GLN A 394 -3.90 -4.94 30.86
C GLN A 394 -4.91 -5.32 29.77
N GLY A 395 -4.48 -5.36 28.50
CA GLY A 395 -5.24 -5.87 27.35
C GLY A 395 -4.95 -7.31 26.98
N ALA A 396 -3.92 -7.95 27.55
CA ALA A 396 -3.52 -9.30 27.19
C ALA A 396 -4.69 -10.29 27.36
N ASN A 397 -5.06 -10.96 26.26
CA ASN A 397 -6.20 -11.88 26.14
C ASN A 397 -7.61 -11.24 26.11
N ARG A 398 -7.75 -9.92 25.97
CA ARG A 398 -9.04 -9.22 25.83
C ARG A 398 -9.08 -8.35 24.57
N ALA A 399 -10.27 -7.91 24.15
CA ALA A 399 -10.37 -6.80 23.21
C ALA A 399 -10.16 -5.48 23.96
N GLN A 400 -9.79 -4.41 23.25
CA GLN A 400 -9.59 -3.09 23.83
C GLN A 400 -10.38 -2.02 23.08
N ALA A 401 -10.99 -1.13 23.85
CA ALA A 401 -11.64 0.08 23.38
C ALA A 401 -10.78 1.28 23.73
N TYR A 402 -10.23 1.99 22.74
CA TYR A 402 -9.64 3.31 22.97
C TYR A 402 -10.66 4.39 22.59
N ASN A 403 -10.70 5.44 23.40
CA ASN A 403 -11.73 6.48 23.37
C ASN A 403 -11.03 7.84 23.30
N GLU A 404 -11.28 8.56 22.22
CA GLU A 404 -10.83 9.92 21.97
C GLU A 404 -11.88 10.87 22.57
N ILE A 405 -11.58 11.50 23.71
CA ILE A 405 -12.45 12.53 24.32
C ILE A 405 -11.94 13.90 23.86
N ILE A 406 -12.69 14.58 22.99
CA ILE A 406 -12.20 15.69 22.16
C ILE A 406 -12.90 17.00 22.53
N ASN A 407 -12.11 18.01 22.94
CA ASN A 407 -12.61 19.39 23.04
C ASN A 407 -12.76 19.99 21.64
N ILE A 408 -14.01 20.20 21.22
CA ILE A 408 -14.39 20.76 19.91
C ILE A 408 -14.67 22.28 19.95
N LYS A 409 -14.34 22.95 21.07
CA LYS A 409 -14.40 24.41 21.25
C LYS A 409 -13.12 24.96 21.90
N PRO A 410 -11.91 24.58 21.46
CA PRO A 410 -10.66 24.97 22.13
C PRO A 410 -10.54 26.49 22.21
N LYS A 411 -10.27 27.01 23.41
CA LYS A 411 -9.98 28.43 23.68
C LYS A 411 -8.50 28.76 23.44
N SER A 412 -7.63 27.78 23.68
CA SER A 412 -6.20 27.76 23.41
C SER A 412 -5.84 28.15 21.97
N ARG A 413 -4.70 28.81 21.75
CA ARG A 413 -4.26 29.28 20.42
C ARG A 413 -2.76 29.08 20.22
N GLY A 414 -2.41 28.37 19.14
CA GLY A 414 -1.03 28.19 18.70
C GLY A 414 -0.58 29.22 17.66
N LYS A 415 0.67 29.10 17.18
CA LYS A 415 1.25 29.97 16.15
C LYS A 415 2.13 29.21 15.15
N VAL A 416 2.24 29.74 13.93
CA VAL A 416 3.17 29.26 12.89
C VAL A 416 4.08 30.40 12.46
N LEU A 417 5.38 30.26 12.70
CA LEU A 417 6.40 31.29 12.45
C LEU A 417 7.52 30.76 11.56
N LEU A 418 8.18 31.65 10.82
CA LEU A 418 9.39 31.29 10.07
C LEU A 418 10.56 30.97 11.00
N LYS A 419 11.16 29.79 10.83
CA LYS A 419 12.43 29.42 11.47
C LYS A 419 13.59 30.20 10.87
N SER A 420 13.75 30.11 9.55
CA SER A 420 14.75 30.84 8.75
C SER A 420 14.08 31.47 7.51
N THR A 421 14.88 32.02 6.60
CA THR A 421 14.45 32.46 5.27
C THR A 421 14.56 31.38 4.19
N ASP A 422 15.01 30.17 4.54
CA ASP A 422 15.09 29.05 3.61
C ASP A 422 13.68 28.44 3.38
N PRO A 423 13.22 28.30 2.12
CA PRO A 423 11.92 27.72 1.83
C PRO A 423 11.81 26.21 2.16
N GLU A 424 12.93 25.49 2.32
CA GLU A 424 12.95 24.07 2.64
C GLU A 424 12.93 23.81 4.16
N ASP A 425 13.46 24.74 4.98
CA ASP A 425 13.49 24.62 6.44
C ASP A 425 12.06 24.47 7.04
N PRO A 426 11.82 23.55 7.99
CA PRO A 426 10.53 23.47 8.66
C PRO A 426 10.24 24.76 9.45
N PRO A 427 9.00 25.26 9.46
CA PRO A 427 8.64 26.42 10.28
C PRO A 427 8.72 26.08 11.77
N LEU A 428 8.78 27.12 12.61
CA LEU A 428 8.52 26.97 14.04
C LEU A 428 7.01 26.89 14.25
N ILE A 429 6.55 25.83 14.91
CA ILE A 429 5.14 25.60 15.20
C ILE A 429 4.98 25.52 16.71
N LYS A 430 4.06 26.34 17.21
CA LYS A 430 3.63 26.42 18.60
C LYS A 430 2.20 25.92 18.62
N GLY A 431 1.93 24.79 19.30
CA GLY A 431 0.61 24.17 19.27
C GLY A 431 -0.41 24.93 20.11
N GLY A 432 0.06 25.59 21.16
CA GLY A 432 -0.75 26.28 22.15
C GLY A 432 -1.51 25.32 23.07
N PHE A 433 -1.12 24.05 23.17
CA PHE A 433 -1.87 23.00 23.86
C PHE A 433 -2.11 23.35 25.34
N TYR A 434 -3.38 23.55 25.71
CA TYR A 434 -3.81 24.00 27.04
C TYR A 434 -3.21 25.34 27.52
N THR A 435 -2.84 26.22 26.59
CA THR A 435 -2.53 27.63 26.88
C THR A 435 -3.69 28.39 27.52
N ASN A 436 -4.92 27.88 27.41
CA ASN A 436 -6.05 28.31 28.22
C ASN A 436 -6.47 27.19 29.20
N GLU A 437 -6.42 27.50 30.49
CA GLU A 437 -6.77 26.62 31.62
C GLU A 437 -8.21 26.09 31.55
N ASP A 438 -9.15 26.87 31.00
CA ASP A 438 -10.54 26.45 30.83
C ASP A 438 -10.65 25.19 29.95
N ASP A 439 -9.71 24.96 29.01
CA ASP A 439 -9.72 23.77 28.16
C ASP A 439 -9.33 22.49 28.93
N ILE A 440 -8.59 22.60 30.05
CA ILE A 440 -8.28 21.48 30.95
C ILE A 440 -9.51 21.15 31.79
N GLU A 441 -10.08 22.14 32.47
CA GLU A 441 -11.25 21.91 33.34
C GLU A 441 -12.47 21.43 32.55
N SER A 442 -12.64 21.90 31.30
CA SER A 442 -13.65 21.38 30.37
C SER A 442 -13.42 19.89 30.04
N HIS A 443 -12.18 19.46 29.79
CA HIS A 443 -11.87 18.03 29.59
C HIS A 443 -12.14 17.19 30.84
N ILE A 444 -11.90 17.71 32.05
CA ILE A 444 -12.25 16.99 33.28
C ILE A 444 -13.76 16.73 33.32
N ASP A 445 -14.59 17.71 32.95
CA ASP A 445 -16.05 17.55 32.91
C ASP A 445 -16.49 16.55 31.81
N TYR A 446 -15.88 16.60 30.62
CA TYR A 446 -16.16 15.66 29.53
C TYR A 446 -15.79 14.22 29.89
N ILE A 447 -14.67 14.02 30.60
CA ILE A 447 -14.23 12.70 31.07
C ILE A 447 -15.14 12.19 32.19
N LEU A 448 -15.53 13.06 33.14
CA LEU A 448 -16.46 12.70 34.21
C LEU A 448 -17.84 12.30 33.68
N ASP A 449 -18.28 12.88 32.56
CA ASP A 449 -19.48 12.44 31.84
C ASP A 449 -19.25 11.09 31.13
N PHE A 450 -18.17 10.95 30.35
CA PHE A 450 -17.84 9.71 29.63
C PHE A 450 -17.75 8.48 30.56
N VAL A 451 -17.06 8.58 31.71
CA VAL A 451 -16.85 7.41 32.60
C VAL A 451 -18.14 6.88 33.23
N ARG A 452 -19.27 7.61 33.12
CA ARG A 452 -20.60 7.07 33.45
C ARG A 452 -20.93 5.82 32.63
N VAL A 453 -20.45 5.71 31.39
CA VAL A 453 -20.80 4.58 30.50
C VAL A 453 -20.34 3.23 31.05
N MET A 454 -19.22 3.20 31.79
CA MET A 454 -18.71 1.98 32.42
C MET A 454 -19.67 1.39 33.47
N LYS A 455 -20.63 2.18 33.95
CA LYS A 455 -21.60 1.81 34.98
C LYS A 455 -22.95 1.37 34.38
N THR A 456 -23.02 1.21 33.04
CA THR A 456 -24.22 0.76 32.30
C THR A 456 -24.33 -0.76 32.22
N THR A 457 -25.52 -1.28 31.92
CA THR A 457 -25.80 -2.71 31.83
C THR A 457 -24.85 -3.43 30.86
N TYR A 458 -24.69 -2.93 29.64
CA TYR A 458 -23.86 -3.61 28.63
C TYR A 458 -22.35 -3.48 28.91
N TYR A 459 -21.88 -2.36 29.44
CA TYR A 459 -20.46 -2.23 29.83
C TYR A 459 -20.13 -3.13 31.06
N THR A 460 -21.12 -3.42 31.89
CA THR A 460 -21.01 -4.41 32.98
C THR A 460 -21.06 -5.85 32.44
N GLU A 461 -21.90 -6.15 31.44
CA GLU A 461 -21.97 -7.45 30.74
C GLU A 461 -20.62 -7.86 30.15
N ILE A 462 -19.88 -6.91 29.57
CA ILE A 462 -18.56 -7.13 28.93
C ILE A 462 -17.37 -6.95 29.87
N ASP A 463 -17.61 -6.87 31.19
CA ASP A 463 -16.59 -6.79 32.24
C ASP A 463 -15.55 -5.68 31.94
N VAL A 464 -16.01 -4.44 31.75
CA VAL A 464 -15.12 -3.33 31.38
C VAL A 464 -14.10 -3.02 32.49
N VAL A 465 -12.82 -2.99 32.13
CA VAL A 465 -11.72 -2.61 33.03
C VAL A 465 -10.98 -1.41 32.44
N MET A 466 -10.96 -0.28 33.17
CA MET A 466 -10.17 0.89 32.78
C MET A 466 -8.67 0.60 32.91
N ALA A 467 -7.87 0.95 31.90
CA ALA A 467 -6.44 0.79 31.95
C ALA A 467 -5.80 1.77 32.95
N ASP A 468 -5.09 1.23 33.94
CA ASP A 468 -4.17 1.98 34.81
C ASP A 468 -2.86 2.20 34.05
N ALA A 469 -2.93 3.12 33.08
CA ALA A 469 -1.84 3.44 32.18
C ALA A 469 -0.73 4.29 32.84
N ILE A 470 -1.09 5.03 33.92
CA ILE A 470 -0.26 6.10 34.50
C ILE A 470 -0.16 5.95 36.03
N PRO A 471 0.68 5.02 36.55
CA PRO A 471 0.78 4.76 37.99
C PRO A 471 1.12 6.01 38.83
N LYS A 472 1.86 6.98 38.27
CA LYS A 472 2.21 8.25 38.95
C LYS A 472 1.01 9.14 39.31
N CYS A 473 -0.16 8.93 38.69
CA CYS A 473 -1.38 9.68 39.02
C CYS A 473 -2.19 9.06 40.17
N ASN A 474 -1.92 7.80 40.54
CA ASN A 474 -2.58 7.12 41.67
C ASN A 474 -2.22 7.69 43.06
N LYS A 475 -1.36 8.72 43.12
CA LYS A 475 -1.16 9.56 44.31
C LYS A 475 -2.38 10.44 44.63
N TYR A 476 -3.27 10.65 43.66
CA TYR A 476 -4.56 11.31 43.83
C TYR A 476 -5.67 10.26 43.95
N ARG A 477 -6.79 10.62 44.59
CA ARG A 477 -7.96 9.74 44.68
C ARG A 477 -8.53 9.48 43.28
N LYS A 478 -8.70 8.22 42.88
CA LYS A 478 -9.33 7.87 41.60
C LYS A 478 -10.71 8.54 41.44
N GLU A 479 -11.06 8.88 40.21
CA GLU A 479 -12.22 9.70 39.81
C GLU A 479 -12.23 11.17 40.35
N SER A 480 -11.18 11.67 41.05
CA SER A 480 -11.13 13.09 41.47
C SER A 480 -10.65 14.04 40.34
N ARG A 481 -10.93 15.35 40.47
CA ARG A 481 -10.46 16.35 39.48
C ARG A 481 -8.94 16.38 39.42
N GLU A 482 -8.25 16.23 40.54
CA GLU A 482 -6.78 16.21 40.62
C GLU A 482 -6.18 14.97 39.93
N TYR A 483 -6.85 13.81 40.06
CA TYR A 483 -6.51 12.61 39.30
C TYR A 483 -6.69 12.82 37.79
N TRP A 484 -7.84 13.34 37.36
CA TRP A 484 -8.11 13.59 35.95
C TRP A 484 -7.20 14.66 35.35
N ARG A 485 -6.89 15.73 36.10
CA ARG A 485 -5.91 16.74 35.73
C ARG A 485 -4.52 16.11 35.52
N CYS A 486 -4.09 15.20 36.39
CA CYS A 486 -2.85 14.44 36.20
C CYS A 486 -2.90 13.53 34.95
N TYR A 487 -4.05 12.92 34.66
CA TYR A 487 -4.27 12.03 33.53
C TYR A 487 -4.27 12.79 32.18
N ILE A 488 -4.93 13.95 32.11
CA ILE A 488 -5.03 14.81 30.91
C ILE A 488 -3.63 15.29 30.48
N MET A 489 -2.79 15.72 31.42
CA MET A 489 -1.42 16.20 31.15
C MET A 489 -0.43 15.08 30.78
N CYS A 490 -0.93 13.90 30.42
CA CYS A 490 -0.17 12.68 30.15
C CYS A 490 -0.78 11.85 28.99
N MET A 491 -2.12 11.77 28.89
CA MET A 491 -2.84 11.12 27.78
C MET A 491 -3.39 12.08 26.72
N SER A 492 -3.10 13.38 26.81
CA SER A 492 -3.55 14.34 25.79
C SER A 492 -2.74 14.28 24.50
N SER A 493 -3.40 14.52 23.37
CA SER A 493 -2.83 14.47 22.02
C SER A 493 -3.47 15.52 21.11
N GLY A 494 -2.79 15.86 20.01
CA GLY A 494 -3.31 16.74 18.97
C GLY A 494 -3.74 15.92 17.76
N MET A 495 -4.99 16.08 17.31
CA MET A 495 -5.56 15.23 16.25
C MET A 495 -5.02 15.52 14.83
N SER A 496 -4.08 16.46 14.66
CA SER A 496 -3.65 16.98 13.33
C SER A 496 -4.84 17.52 12.50
N GLN A 497 -5.83 18.10 13.17
CA GLN A 497 -7.02 18.78 12.62
C GLN A 497 -6.82 20.31 12.58
N LEU A 498 -5.61 20.74 12.25
CA LEU A 498 -5.17 22.13 12.26
C LEU A 498 -6.03 23.04 11.36
N THR A 499 -6.36 24.26 11.82
CA THR A 499 -7.07 25.31 11.06
C THR A 499 -6.52 26.73 11.32
N SER A 500 -7.10 27.72 10.62
CA SER A 500 -7.22 29.10 11.11
C SER A 500 -5.99 30.03 11.12
N THR A 501 -4.87 29.64 10.51
CA THR A 501 -3.63 30.46 10.44
C THR A 501 -3.67 31.64 9.47
N CYS A 502 -4.65 31.74 8.57
CA CYS A 502 -4.82 32.85 7.63
C CYS A 502 -6.32 33.20 7.45
N PRO A 503 -7.03 33.53 8.55
CA PRO A 503 -8.49 33.42 8.61
C PRO A 503 -9.22 34.53 7.84
N MET A 504 -10.46 34.23 7.45
CA MET A 504 -11.40 35.24 6.96
C MET A 504 -11.64 36.34 8.01
N GLY A 505 -11.79 37.58 7.56
CA GLY A 505 -12.01 38.77 8.36
C GLY A 505 -10.74 39.52 8.76
N THR A 506 -9.58 38.84 8.89
CA THR A 506 -8.32 39.49 9.31
C THR A 506 -7.13 39.28 8.38
N VAL A 507 -7.07 38.17 7.63
CA VAL A 507 -6.01 37.91 6.63
C VAL A 507 -6.57 37.84 5.21
N VAL A 508 -7.77 37.27 5.05
CA VAL A 508 -8.52 37.27 3.79
C VAL A 508 -9.93 37.81 3.96
N ASP A 509 -10.52 38.35 2.90
CA ASP A 509 -11.94 38.71 2.90
C ASP A 509 -12.87 37.50 2.69
N GLY A 510 -14.19 37.72 2.75
CA GLY A 510 -15.20 36.68 2.46
C GLY A 510 -15.17 36.12 1.03
N ARG A 511 -14.37 36.68 0.12
CA ARG A 511 -14.06 36.16 -1.23
C ARG A 511 -12.72 35.40 -1.28
N LEU A 512 -12.12 35.16 -0.12
CA LEU A 512 -10.81 34.56 0.13
C LEU A 512 -9.63 35.29 -0.51
N ARG A 513 -9.76 36.59 -0.76
CA ARG A 513 -8.69 37.46 -1.31
C ARG A 513 -7.85 38.01 -0.16
N VAL A 514 -6.53 37.94 -0.29
CA VAL A 514 -5.59 38.39 0.76
C VAL A 514 -5.61 39.92 0.85
N HIS A 515 -5.74 40.45 2.07
CA HIS A 515 -5.79 41.89 2.31
C HIS A 515 -4.47 42.61 1.95
N GLY A 516 -4.56 43.89 1.59
CA GLY A 516 -3.39 44.72 1.25
C GLY A 516 -2.64 44.37 -0.04
N VAL A 517 -3.04 43.31 -0.75
CA VAL A 517 -2.47 42.86 -2.04
C VAL A 517 -3.57 42.62 -3.08
N LYS A 518 -3.19 42.36 -4.34
CA LYS A 518 -4.14 42.13 -5.45
C LYS A 518 -3.87 40.80 -6.13
N GLY A 519 -4.90 40.14 -6.66
CA GLY A 519 -4.75 38.91 -7.46
C GLY A 519 -4.14 37.72 -6.72
N LEU A 520 -4.31 37.65 -5.39
CA LEU A 520 -3.87 36.55 -4.54
C LEU A 520 -5.04 36.04 -3.69
N ARG A 521 -5.26 34.72 -3.67
CA ARG A 521 -6.23 34.04 -2.79
C ARG A 521 -5.62 32.90 -2.02
N ILE A 522 -6.32 32.50 -0.95
CA ILE A 522 -6.05 31.30 -0.18
C ILE A 522 -7.25 30.35 -0.27
N ALA A 523 -7.01 29.05 -0.36
CA ALA A 523 -8.02 28.02 -0.62
C ALA A 523 -7.71 26.72 0.14
N ASP A 524 -7.49 26.80 1.45
CA ASP A 524 -7.33 25.66 2.36
C ASP A 524 -7.79 25.99 3.80
N ALA A 525 -7.69 25.03 4.73
CA ALA A 525 -8.14 25.17 6.13
C ALA A 525 -7.56 26.37 6.91
N SER A 526 -6.50 27.03 6.43
CA SER A 526 -6.01 28.26 7.07
C SER A 526 -7.06 29.38 7.09
N VAL A 527 -8.03 29.39 6.15
CA VAL A 527 -9.00 30.50 6.00
C VAL A 527 -10.18 30.45 6.99
N MET A 528 -10.35 29.34 7.72
CA MET A 528 -11.44 29.19 8.68
C MET A 528 -11.25 30.15 9.87
N PRO A 529 -12.18 31.08 10.19
CA PRO A 529 -12.06 31.97 11.36
C PRO A 529 -11.89 31.20 12.68
N THR A 530 -12.71 30.16 12.82
CA THR A 530 -12.76 29.22 13.94
C THR A 530 -12.71 27.80 13.41
N ILE A 531 -12.16 26.87 14.19
CA ILE A 531 -12.27 25.44 13.90
C ILE A 531 -13.75 25.00 13.93
N THR A 532 -14.14 24.07 13.07
CA THR A 532 -15.49 23.49 13.07
C THR A 532 -15.69 22.55 14.23
N ARG A 533 -16.89 22.51 14.82
CA ARG A 533 -17.32 21.53 15.84
C ARG A 533 -17.60 20.16 15.21
N GLY A 534 -16.53 19.54 14.71
CA GLY A 534 -16.49 18.32 13.91
C GLY A 534 -15.29 18.33 12.94
N ASN A 535 -14.95 17.18 12.36
CA ASN A 535 -13.73 17.04 11.54
C ASN A 535 -13.67 18.04 10.36
N PRO A 536 -12.60 18.85 10.21
CA PRO A 536 -12.56 19.94 9.23
C PRO A 536 -12.49 19.49 7.77
N MET A 537 -12.24 18.20 7.46
CA MET A 537 -12.01 17.77 6.07
C MET A 537 -13.21 18.02 5.15
N ALA A 538 -14.44 17.80 5.61
CA ALA A 538 -15.62 18.11 4.80
C ALA A 538 -15.74 19.61 4.51
N ALA A 539 -15.41 20.46 5.50
CA ALA A 539 -15.43 21.91 5.36
C ALA A 539 -14.34 22.41 4.39
N VAL A 540 -13.15 21.78 4.36
CA VAL A 540 -12.11 22.08 3.36
C VAL A 540 -12.58 21.76 1.94
N ILE A 541 -13.27 20.62 1.75
CA ILE A 541 -13.80 20.23 0.43
C ILE A 541 -14.90 21.22 -0.01
N MET A 542 -15.78 21.63 0.91
CA MET A 542 -16.77 22.69 0.67
C MET A 542 -16.11 24.02 0.28
N ILE A 543 -15.06 24.45 0.99
CA ILE A 543 -14.29 25.66 0.67
C ILE A 543 -13.71 25.56 -0.75
N GLY A 544 -13.16 24.39 -1.13
CA GLY A 544 -12.61 24.14 -2.47
C GLY A 544 -13.64 24.24 -3.60
N GLU A 545 -14.84 23.69 -3.40
CA GLU A 545 -15.95 23.82 -4.35
C GLU A 545 -16.49 25.26 -4.43
N LYS A 546 -16.72 25.90 -3.27
CA LYS A 546 -17.24 27.28 -3.18
C LYS A 546 -16.26 28.29 -3.78
N VAL A 547 -14.97 28.22 -3.47
CA VAL A 547 -13.96 29.12 -4.07
C VAL A 547 -13.78 28.88 -5.56
N SER A 548 -13.95 27.64 -6.05
CA SER A 548 -13.91 27.34 -7.48
C SER A 548 -15.02 28.05 -8.25
N ASP A 549 -16.21 28.18 -7.67
CA ASP A 549 -17.31 28.95 -8.27
C ASP A 549 -17.15 30.47 -8.07
N MET A 550 -16.59 30.92 -6.93
CA MET A 550 -16.18 32.33 -6.75
C MET A 550 -15.18 32.79 -7.82
N ILE A 551 -14.15 31.98 -8.10
CA ILE A 551 -13.12 32.26 -9.10
C ILE A 551 -13.73 32.31 -10.50
N LYS A 552 -14.68 31.43 -10.85
CA LYS A 552 -15.35 31.48 -12.17
C LYS A 552 -16.09 32.80 -12.37
N LEU A 553 -16.83 33.25 -11.34
CA LEU A 553 -17.57 34.50 -11.34
C LEU A 553 -16.65 35.71 -11.47
N ASP A 554 -15.68 35.87 -10.55
CA ASP A 554 -14.80 37.06 -10.51
C ASP A 554 -13.93 37.22 -11.76
N ASN A 555 -13.71 36.14 -12.52
CA ASN A 555 -12.89 36.13 -13.73
C ASN A 555 -13.69 36.06 -15.03
N ASN A 556 -15.03 36.22 -14.99
CA ASN A 556 -15.94 36.09 -16.14
C ASN A 556 -15.72 34.80 -16.94
N LEU A 557 -15.59 33.66 -16.25
CA LEU A 557 -15.46 32.32 -16.85
C LEU A 557 -16.82 31.62 -17.04
N ASN A 558 -17.93 32.32 -16.77
CA ASN A 558 -19.30 31.83 -16.99
C ASN A 558 -19.62 31.74 -18.49
N ILE A 559 -19.23 30.62 -19.10
CA ILE A 559 -19.97 30.06 -20.22
C ILE A 559 -21.24 29.42 -19.65
N GLY A 560 -22.36 29.48 -20.38
CA GLY A 560 -23.67 28.99 -19.93
C GLY A 560 -23.72 27.49 -19.60
N ILE A 561 -24.87 27.03 -19.09
CA ILE A 561 -25.12 25.67 -18.58
C ILE A 561 -24.67 24.60 -19.57
N PHE A 562 -23.44 24.09 -19.39
CA PHE A 562 -22.89 23.03 -20.22
C PHE A 562 -23.16 21.67 -19.60
N ALA A 563 -24.11 20.95 -20.20
CA ALA A 563 -24.22 19.51 -20.03
C ALA A 563 -22.92 18.80 -20.46
N SER A 564 -22.74 17.59 -19.92
CA SER A 564 -21.85 16.54 -20.44
C SER A 564 -20.43 16.96 -20.87
N HIS A 565 -19.47 16.87 -19.94
CA HIS A 565 -18.03 16.75 -20.28
C HIS A 565 -17.35 15.63 -19.48
N ARG A 566 -17.83 14.39 -19.67
CA ARG A 566 -16.94 13.21 -19.62
C ARG A 566 -15.96 13.36 -20.78
N LEU A 567 -14.68 13.58 -20.50
CA LEU A 567 -13.69 13.71 -21.57
C LEU A 567 -13.33 12.31 -22.08
N PHE A 568 -14.11 11.81 -23.04
CA PHE A 568 -13.74 10.66 -23.85
C PHE A 568 -12.40 10.96 -24.54
N VAL A 569 -11.38 10.11 -24.32
CA VAL A 569 -10.29 10.00 -25.29
C VAL A 569 -10.91 9.37 -26.53
N ALA A 570 -10.71 9.98 -27.70
CA ALA A 570 -11.38 9.57 -28.93
C ALA A 570 -10.86 8.20 -29.43
N THR A 571 -11.43 7.12 -28.88
CA THR A 571 -11.22 5.73 -29.28
C THR A 571 -11.56 5.47 -30.76
N SER A 572 -12.37 6.35 -31.37
CA SER A 572 -12.62 6.39 -32.82
C SER A 572 -11.38 6.71 -33.67
N GLY A 573 -10.34 7.36 -33.12
CA GLY A 573 -9.12 7.71 -33.85
C GLY A 573 -8.16 6.54 -34.14
N TYR A 574 -8.41 5.36 -33.56
CA TYR A 574 -7.52 4.20 -33.68
C TYR A 574 -8.13 3.02 -34.46
N HIS A 575 -9.41 3.06 -34.83
CA HIS A 575 -10.02 1.96 -35.59
C HIS A 575 -9.37 1.85 -36.98
N GLY A 576 -8.76 0.70 -37.27
CA GLY A 576 -8.01 0.46 -38.51
C GLY A 576 -6.60 1.06 -38.54
N ALA A 577 -6.13 1.70 -37.45
CA ALA A 577 -4.77 2.22 -37.34
C ALA A 577 -3.72 1.09 -37.50
N SER A 578 -2.60 1.40 -38.14
CA SER A 578 -1.63 0.41 -38.60
C SER A 578 -0.23 0.66 -38.06
N TYR A 579 0.31 -0.36 -37.39
CA TYR A 579 1.62 -0.35 -36.72
C TYR A 579 2.56 -1.33 -37.37
N ASP A 580 3.86 -1.10 -37.24
CA ASP A 580 4.86 -2.04 -37.77
C ASP A 580 4.85 -3.34 -36.95
N PHE A 581 4.77 -3.21 -35.63
CA PHE A 581 4.57 -4.32 -34.68
C PHE A 581 3.44 -4.04 -33.68
N ILE A 582 2.67 -5.07 -33.33
CA ILE A 582 1.74 -5.05 -32.20
C ILE A 582 2.22 -6.05 -31.15
N VAL A 583 2.49 -5.58 -29.93
CA VAL A 583 2.83 -6.39 -28.75
C VAL A 583 1.60 -6.49 -27.85
N VAL A 584 1.12 -7.71 -27.64
CA VAL A 584 -0.09 -8.02 -26.88
C VAL A 584 0.28 -8.48 -25.47
N GLY A 585 -0.02 -7.67 -24.47
CA GLY A 585 0.41 -7.87 -23.08
C GLY A 585 1.59 -6.97 -22.74
N GLY A 586 1.36 -6.01 -21.85
CA GLY A 586 2.37 -5.15 -21.24
C GLY A 586 3.16 -5.83 -20.12
N GLY A 587 3.16 -7.17 -20.07
CA GLY A 587 3.78 -7.97 -19.01
C GLY A 587 5.32 -7.90 -18.97
N THR A 588 5.92 -8.82 -18.22
CA THR A 588 7.38 -8.92 -18.01
C THR A 588 8.16 -8.88 -19.34
N ALA A 589 7.93 -9.84 -20.24
CA ALA A 589 8.61 -9.89 -21.55
C ALA A 589 8.13 -8.79 -22.51
N GLY A 590 6.82 -8.53 -22.58
CA GLY A 590 6.24 -7.51 -23.47
C GLY A 590 6.78 -6.10 -23.21
N SER A 591 7.09 -5.77 -21.95
CA SER A 591 7.77 -4.52 -21.56
C SER A 591 9.18 -4.41 -22.16
N VAL A 592 9.94 -5.51 -22.19
CA VAL A 592 11.28 -5.58 -22.80
C VAL A 592 11.18 -5.48 -24.31
N ILE A 593 10.26 -6.22 -24.93
CA ILE A 593 10.08 -6.26 -26.39
C ILE A 593 9.63 -4.89 -26.93
N ALA A 594 8.68 -4.23 -26.26
CA ALA A 594 8.28 -2.88 -26.62
C ALA A 594 9.42 -1.86 -26.45
N ASN A 595 10.30 -2.03 -25.47
CA ASN A 595 11.52 -1.24 -25.35
C ASN A 595 12.48 -1.48 -26.53
N ARG A 596 12.87 -2.73 -26.78
CA ARG A 596 13.90 -3.04 -27.78
C ARG A 596 13.44 -2.79 -29.22
N LEU A 597 12.18 -3.04 -29.57
CA LEU A 597 11.68 -2.74 -30.92
C LEU A 597 11.53 -1.23 -31.17
N SER A 598 11.22 -0.43 -30.13
CA SER A 598 11.12 1.04 -30.27
C SER A 598 12.48 1.78 -30.15
N GLU A 599 13.60 1.07 -30.02
CA GLU A 599 14.95 1.65 -30.19
C GLU A 599 15.18 2.20 -31.61
N ILE A 600 14.43 1.71 -32.59
CA ILE A 600 14.55 2.06 -34.01
C ILE A 600 13.51 3.13 -34.34
N GLU A 601 13.93 4.38 -34.52
CA GLU A 601 13.02 5.54 -34.58
C GLU A 601 11.92 5.46 -35.66
N HIS A 602 12.20 4.80 -36.79
CA HIS A 602 11.25 4.67 -37.91
C HIS A 602 10.26 3.49 -37.76
N ILE A 603 10.40 2.66 -36.72
CA ILE A 603 9.54 1.51 -36.44
C ILE A 603 8.49 1.89 -35.40
N ASN A 604 7.22 1.81 -35.78
CA ASN A 604 6.08 2.15 -34.92
C ASN A 604 5.60 0.90 -34.17
N VAL A 605 5.76 0.91 -32.85
CA VAL A 605 5.39 -0.19 -31.96
C VAL A 605 4.14 0.18 -31.18
N LEU A 606 3.12 -0.68 -31.21
CA LEU A 606 1.96 -0.60 -30.33
C LEU A 606 2.06 -1.66 -29.23
N LEU A 607 2.10 -1.24 -27.97
CA LEU A 607 1.91 -2.11 -26.81
C LEU A 607 0.45 -2.03 -26.34
N ILE A 608 -0.18 -3.17 -26.09
CA ILE A 608 -1.57 -3.23 -25.62
C ILE A 608 -1.63 -4.00 -24.29
N GLU A 609 -2.11 -3.35 -23.23
CA GLU A 609 -2.25 -3.94 -21.90
C GLU A 609 -3.71 -3.90 -21.42
N ALA A 610 -4.18 -5.04 -20.89
CA ALA A 610 -5.54 -5.20 -20.36
C ALA A 610 -5.75 -4.48 -19.02
N GLY A 611 -4.66 -4.12 -18.34
CA GLY A 611 -4.64 -3.32 -17.12
C GLY A 611 -4.02 -1.93 -17.26
N GLY A 612 -3.81 -1.29 -16.11
CA GLY A 612 -3.36 0.09 -15.99
C GLY A 612 -1.84 0.25 -15.81
N ASN A 613 -1.43 1.40 -15.27
CA ASN A 613 -0.09 1.56 -14.70
C ASN A 613 0.04 0.68 -13.43
N PRO A 614 1.27 0.32 -13.00
CA PRO A 614 1.48 -0.32 -11.71
C PRO A 614 1.03 0.58 -10.54
N PRO A 615 0.53 0.01 -9.43
CA PRO A 615 0.33 0.72 -8.18
C PRO A 615 1.61 1.38 -7.65
N PHE A 616 1.53 2.30 -6.69
CA PHE A 616 2.73 2.66 -5.90
C PHE A 616 3.03 1.55 -4.86
N GLU A 617 2.05 0.69 -4.59
CA GLU A 617 2.21 -0.59 -3.93
C GLU A 617 3.13 -1.55 -4.68
N SER A 618 3.23 -1.43 -6.02
CA SER A 618 4.27 -2.12 -6.79
C SER A 618 5.65 -1.63 -6.37
N ASP A 619 5.85 -0.32 -6.21
CA ASP A 619 7.18 0.23 -6.00
C ASP A 619 7.77 -0.11 -4.61
N LEU A 620 6.95 -0.46 -3.60
CA LEU A 620 7.42 -0.81 -2.25
C LEU A 620 7.75 -2.31 -2.08
N PRO A 621 8.98 -2.67 -1.66
CA PRO A 621 9.36 -4.05 -1.41
C PRO A 621 8.70 -4.73 -0.21
N ALA A 622 8.28 -3.99 0.81
CA ALA A 622 7.86 -4.59 2.09
C ALA A 622 6.54 -5.37 2.04
N VAL A 623 5.75 -5.21 0.99
CA VAL A 623 4.30 -5.41 1.08
C VAL A 623 3.67 -5.91 -0.25
N PRO A 624 4.26 -6.93 -0.93
CA PRO A 624 3.66 -7.53 -2.13
C PRO A 624 2.28 -8.15 -1.86
N ILE A 625 2.07 -8.71 -0.66
CA ILE A 625 0.88 -9.46 -0.24
C ILE A 625 -0.43 -8.66 -0.48
N VAL A 626 -0.43 -7.34 -0.32
CA VAL A 626 -1.66 -6.53 -0.47
C VAL A 626 -2.11 -6.36 -1.92
N MET A 627 -1.25 -6.67 -2.90
CA MET A 627 -1.61 -6.62 -4.32
C MET A 627 -2.29 -7.92 -4.79
N GLU A 628 -2.10 -9.02 -4.07
CA GLU A 628 -2.84 -10.27 -4.28
C GLU A 628 -4.36 -9.99 -4.13
N LYS A 629 -5.20 -10.55 -5.01
CA LYS A 629 -6.69 -10.47 -4.91
C LYS A 629 -7.28 -9.04 -5.07
N SER A 630 -6.46 -8.09 -5.53
CA SER A 630 -6.85 -6.73 -5.91
C SER A 630 -7.34 -6.64 -7.37
N ARG A 631 -7.71 -5.46 -7.91
CA ARG A 631 -7.91 -5.33 -9.38
C ARG A 631 -6.60 -5.23 -10.20
N TYR A 632 -5.45 -5.20 -9.52
CA TYR A 632 -4.14 -5.38 -10.15
C TYR A 632 -3.79 -6.85 -10.33
N ASP A 633 -4.57 -7.76 -9.72
CA ASP A 633 -4.54 -9.20 -9.96
C ASP A 633 -5.54 -9.56 -11.08
N TRP A 634 -5.28 -10.65 -11.80
CA TRP A 634 -6.29 -11.31 -12.64
C TRP A 634 -7.34 -12.05 -11.79
N ASN A 635 -7.00 -12.40 -10.55
CA ASN A 635 -7.87 -13.09 -9.58
C ASN A 635 -8.45 -14.37 -10.20
N TYR A 636 -7.57 -15.21 -10.73
CA TYR A 636 -7.92 -16.52 -11.28
C TYR A 636 -7.86 -17.60 -10.19
N THR A 637 -8.54 -18.71 -10.42
CA THR A 637 -8.63 -19.85 -9.50
C THR A 637 -8.53 -21.15 -10.28
N ALA A 638 -7.79 -22.11 -9.74
CA ALA A 638 -7.69 -23.48 -10.21
C ALA A 638 -8.44 -24.45 -9.26
N GLY A 639 -8.50 -25.72 -9.66
CA GLY A 639 -8.81 -26.82 -8.73
C GLY A 639 -7.78 -26.92 -7.59
N LEU A 640 -8.08 -27.74 -6.59
CA LEU A 640 -7.14 -28.05 -5.50
C LEU A 640 -6.20 -29.21 -5.83
N ASP A 641 -6.43 -29.94 -6.93
CA ASP A 641 -5.56 -30.93 -7.57
C ASP A 641 -4.58 -31.63 -6.61
N GLY A 642 -5.04 -32.64 -5.87
CA GLY A 642 -4.19 -33.44 -4.98
C GLY A 642 -3.81 -32.79 -3.64
N PHE A 643 -4.11 -31.51 -3.40
CA PHE A 643 -4.05 -30.94 -2.04
C PHE A 643 -5.15 -31.52 -1.15
N ASP A 644 -4.91 -31.55 0.16
CA ASP A 644 -5.94 -31.88 1.14
C ASP A 644 -6.89 -30.69 1.35
N GLU A 645 -8.15 -30.84 0.96
CA GLU A 645 -9.18 -29.80 1.05
C GLU A 645 -9.48 -29.36 2.49
N SER A 646 -9.35 -30.26 3.49
CA SER A 646 -9.61 -29.94 4.90
C SER A 646 -8.58 -28.97 5.49
N CYS A 647 -7.43 -28.85 4.85
CA CYS A 647 -6.36 -27.92 5.22
C CYS A 647 -6.45 -26.57 4.49
N ARG A 648 -7.50 -26.33 3.69
CA ARG A 648 -7.64 -25.11 2.88
C ARG A 648 -8.72 -24.18 3.42
N LEU A 649 -8.49 -22.89 3.23
CA LEU A 649 -9.47 -21.82 3.50
C LEU A 649 -10.63 -21.84 2.47
N LYS A 650 -10.42 -22.44 1.29
CA LYS A 650 -11.36 -22.48 0.16
C LYS A 650 -11.21 -23.77 -0.66
N PRO A 651 -12.27 -24.27 -1.30
CA PRO A 651 -12.20 -25.40 -2.25
C PRO A 651 -11.64 -24.98 -3.63
N SER A 652 -10.56 -24.20 -3.66
CA SER A 652 -9.92 -23.68 -4.87
C SER A 652 -8.55 -23.09 -4.56
N TYR A 653 -7.55 -23.29 -5.43
CA TYR A 653 -6.26 -22.60 -5.35
C TYR A 653 -6.33 -21.26 -6.11
N GLU A 654 -6.07 -20.12 -5.45
CA GLU A 654 -5.98 -18.81 -6.13
C GLU A 654 -4.64 -18.65 -6.86
N VAL A 655 -4.71 -18.24 -8.13
CA VAL A 655 -3.58 -18.10 -9.06
C VAL A 655 -3.26 -16.62 -9.25
N ILE A 656 -2.15 -16.16 -8.65
CA ILE A 656 -1.79 -14.75 -8.53
C ILE A 656 -1.07 -14.27 -9.80
N LEU A 657 -1.68 -13.38 -10.58
CA LEU A 657 -1.10 -12.90 -11.84
C LEU A 657 -1.33 -11.41 -12.05
N GLY A 658 -0.28 -10.67 -12.40
CA GLY A 658 -0.34 -9.21 -12.53
C GLY A 658 -1.08 -8.74 -13.78
N LYS A 659 -2.05 -7.84 -13.58
CA LYS A 659 -2.90 -7.18 -14.57
C LYS A 659 -2.62 -5.67 -14.61
N MET A 660 -1.47 -5.34 -15.18
CA MET A 660 -0.90 -3.99 -15.22
C MET A 660 0.33 -4.01 -16.13
N LEU A 661 0.84 -2.84 -16.51
CA LEU A 661 2.18 -2.76 -17.11
C LEU A 661 3.22 -3.43 -16.18
N GLY A 662 4.16 -4.16 -16.76
CA GLY A 662 5.11 -5.04 -16.07
C GLY A 662 4.52 -6.39 -15.65
N GLY A 663 3.19 -6.57 -15.69
CA GLY A 663 2.50 -7.79 -15.30
C GLY A 663 2.89 -8.26 -13.90
N THR A 664 3.08 -9.57 -13.72
CA THR A 664 3.46 -10.16 -12.42
C THR A 664 4.80 -9.64 -11.88
N SER A 665 5.72 -9.12 -12.71
CA SER A 665 6.95 -8.49 -12.19
C SER A 665 6.69 -7.24 -11.35
N SER A 666 5.52 -6.61 -11.50
CA SER A 666 5.04 -5.49 -10.68
C SER A 666 4.41 -5.89 -9.35
N MET A 667 4.29 -7.19 -9.03
CA MET A 667 3.76 -7.65 -7.73
C MET A 667 4.45 -8.86 -7.08
N ASN A 668 5.33 -9.58 -7.80
CA ASN A 668 6.04 -10.76 -7.27
C ASN A 668 6.95 -10.45 -6.05
N TYR A 669 7.56 -11.48 -5.48
CA TYR A 669 8.49 -11.39 -4.35
C TYR A 669 9.91 -10.89 -4.71
N MET A 670 10.09 -10.28 -5.89
CA MET A 670 11.31 -9.60 -6.38
C MET A 670 12.59 -10.44 -6.50
N ILE A 671 12.61 -11.71 -6.08
CA ILE A 671 13.77 -12.61 -6.19
C ILE A 671 14.26 -12.67 -7.65
N TYR A 672 15.55 -12.40 -7.85
CA TYR A 672 16.27 -12.57 -9.10
C TYR A 672 17.13 -13.85 -9.02
N ASN A 673 16.68 -14.89 -9.72
CA ASN A 673 17.39 -16.16 -9.89
C ASN A 673 17.21 -16.61 -11.35
N ARG A 674 18.27 -17.11 -11.99
CA ARG A 674 18.27 -17.54 -13.40
C ARG A 674 17.90 -19.00 -13.64
N GLY A 675 17.81 -19.84 -12.61
CA GLY A 675 17.87 -21.29 -12.79
C GLY A 675 19.30 -21.75 -13.10
N LYS A 676 19.47 -22.90 -13.75
CA LYS A 676 20.79 -23.52 -14.01
C LYS A 676 21.03 -23.75 -15.51
N PRO A 677 22.30 -23.88 -15.96
CA PRO A 677 22.64 -24.08 -17.37
C PRO A 677 21.86 -25.21 -18.05
N LYS A 678 21.71 -26.34 -17.34
CA LYS A 678 20.98 -27.53 -17.79
C LYS A 678 19.53 -27.24 -18.20
N ASP A 679 18.87 -26.26 -17.59
CA ASP A 679 17.50 -25.86 -17.95
C ASP A 679 17.46 -25.39 -19.41
N TYR A 680 18.42 -24.55 -19.78
CA TYR A 680 18.53 -23.91 -21.10
C TYR A 680 19.10 -24.86 -22.16
N ASP A 681 20.04 -25.73 -21.77
CA ASP A 681 20.56 -26.77 -22.65
C ASP A 681 19.47 -27.82 -22.96
N SER A 682 18.64 -28.18 -21.97
CA SER A 682 17.40 -28.97 -22.15
C SER A 682 16.41 -28.30 -23.10
N TRP A 683 16.18 -26.98 -22.96
CA TRP A 683 15.33 -26.25 -23.90
C TRP A 683 15.88 -26.27 -25.33
N ALA A 684 17.21 -26.20 -25.51
CA ALA A 684 17.85 -26.29 -26.82
C ALA A 684 17.71 -27.68 -27.45
N GLU A 685 17.77 -28.75 -26.64
CA GLU A 685 17.51 -30.12 -27.08
C GLU A 685 16.04 -30.33 -27.48
N ILE A 686 15.07 -29.92 -26.62
CA ILE A 686 13.63 -30.10 -26.87
C ILE A 686 13.15 -29.26 -28.07
N SER A 687 13.67 -28.04 -28.24
CA SER A 687 13.33 -27.18 -29.38
C SER A 687 14.12 -27.46 -30.66
N ASN A 688 15.15 -28.32 -30.59
CA ASN A 688 16.14 -28.55 -31.64
C ASN A 688 16.80 -27.25 -32.17
N ASP A 689 17.06 -26.30 -31.28
CA ASP A 689 17.68 -25.00 -31.58
C ASP A 689 18.79 -24.70 -30.56
N ALA A 690 20.04 -24.97 -30.97
CA ALA A 690 21.24 -24.76 -30.17
C ALA A 690 21.44 -23.30 -29.69
N THR A 691 20.75 -22.31 -30.27
CA THR A 691 20.85 -20.92 -29.81
C THR A 691 20.16 -20.69 -28.45
N TRP A 692 19.42 -21.66 -27.91
CA TRP A 692 18.85 -21.62 -26.57
C TRP A 692 19.77 -22.15 -25.46
N LYS A 693 20.91 -22.79 -25.81
CA LYS A 693 21.91 -23.25 -24.83
C LYS A 693 22.36 -22.15 -23.88
N TRP A 694 22.78 -22.52 -22.67
CA TRP A 694 23.22 -21.59 -21.63
C TRP A 694 24.22 -20.54 -22.12
N GLU A 695 25.24 -20.97 -22.87
CA GLU A 695 26.28 -20.13 -23.47
C GLU A 695 25.72 -19.04 -24.42
N ASN A 696 24.58 -19.31 -25.07
CA ASN A 696 23.93 -18.42 -26.02
C ASN A 696 22.83 -17.55 -25.36
N VAL A 697 22.30 -17.92 -24.19
CA VAL A 697 21.33 -17.12 -23.42
C VAL A 697 21.97 -16.23 -22.35
N LEU A 698 23.12 -16.63 -21.78
CA LEU A 698 23.86 -15.86 -20.78
C LEU A 698 24.17 -14.40 -21.20
N PRO A 699 24.57 -14.10 -22.45
CA PRO A 699 24.78 -12.72 -22.89
C PRO A 699 23.54 -11.82 -22.73
N TYR A 700 22.33 -12.37 -22.87
CA TYR A 700 21.09 -11.62 -22.69
C TYR A 700 20.76 -11.35 -21.22
N PHE A 701 21.04 -12.28 -20.31
CA PHE A 701 20.97 -12.04 -18.86
C PHE A 701 21.93 -10.93 -18.40
N ILE A 702 23.11 -10.85 -19.02
CA ILE A 702 24.09 -9.78 -18.79
C ILE A 702 23.58 -8.46 -19.38
N LYS A 703 23.12 -8.46 -20.64
CA LYS A 703 22.56 -7.30 -21.37
C LYS A 703 21.43 -6.58 -20.61
N SER A 704 20.56 -7.31 -19.92
CA SER A 704 19.48 -6.71 -19.14
C SER A 704 19.91 -6.13 -17.78
N THR A 705 20.99 -6.61 -17.17
CA THR A 705 21.25 -6.37 -15.73
C THR A 705 22.26 -5.25 -15.42
N LYS A 706 22.08 -4.63 -14.25
CA LYS A 706 23.00 -3.66 -13.66
C LYS A 706 23.18 -3.93 -12.16
N ILE A 707 24.34 -4.47 -11.78
CA ILE A 707 24.70 -4.73 -10.38
C ILE A 707 25.63 -3.63 -9.83
N LYS A 708 25.48 -3.31 -8.54
CA LYS A 708 26.35 -2.37 -7.78
C LYS A 708 27.04 -3.05 -6.58
N ASP A 709 27.06 -4.39 -6.51
CA ASP A 709 27.61 -5.12 -5.36
C ASP A 709 29.13 -5.26 -5.45
N ALA A 710 29.85 -4.64 -4.50
CA ALA A 710 31.30 -4.60 -4.49
C ALA A 710 31.97 -5.98 -4.26
N LYS A 711 31.33 -6.93 -3.56
CA LYS A 711 31.89 -8.29 -3.42
C LYS A 711 31.84 -9.02 -4.77
N ILE A 712 30.67 -9.01 -5.42
CA ILE A 712 30.46 -9.68 -6.72
C ILE A 712 31.28 -9.01 -7.84
N LEU A 713 31.43 -7.68 -7.82
CA LEU A 713 32.26 -6.94 -8.78
C LEU A 713 33.78 -7.09 -8.56
N GLN A 714 34.20 -7.73 -7.46
CA GLN A 714 35.60 -8.04 -7.11
C GLN A 714 35.90 -9.55 -7.14
N SER A 715 34.89 -10.41 -7.18
CA SER A 715 35.03 -11.87 -7.28
C SER A 715 35.13 -12.34 -8.74
N VAL A 716 35.28 -13.66 -8.93
CA VAL A 716 35.34 -14.29 -10.27
C VAL A 716 33.98 -14.31 -11.00
N ASP A 717 32.93 -13.83 -10.32
CA ASP A 717 31.52 -13.98 -10.68
C ASP A 717 30.99 -12.76 -11.43
N LYS A 718 31.73 -11.64 -11.37
CA LYS A 718 31.57 -10.44 -12.21
C LYS A 718 31.27 -10.76 -13.67
N LYS A 719 31.88 -11.82 -14.23
CA LYS A 719 31.68 -12.28 -15.61
C LYS A 719 30.24 -12.68 -15.94
N TYR A 720 29.42 -12.98 -14.93
CA TYR A 720 28.00 -13.31 -15.05
C TYR A 720 27.07 -12.10 -14.92
N TYR A 721 27.59 -10.88 -14.80
CA TYR A 721 26.78 -9.70 -14.47
C TYR A 721 27.04 -8.49 -15.37
N GLY A 722 25.95 -7.82 -15.76
CA GLY A 722 26.01 -6.52 -16.41
C GLY A 722 26.22 -5.38 -15.42
N THR A 723 26.92 -4.34 -15.86
CA THR A 723 27.08 -3.07 -15.14
C THR A 723 26.17 -1.97 -15.67
N ASP A 724 25.49 -2.17 -16.80
CA ASP A 724 24.88 -1.09 -17.60
C ASP A 724 23.50 -1.40 -18.19
N GLY A 725 22.94 -2.57 -17.88
CA GLY A 725 21.57 -2.92 -18.24
C GLY A 725 20.51 -2.07 -17.52
N LEU A 726 19.26 -2.19 -17.97
CA LEU A 726 18.13 -1.41 -17.46
C LEU A 726 17.56 -1.95 -16.13
N LEU A 727 17.66 -3.26 -15.90
CA LEU A 727 17.22 -3.92 -14.68
C LEU A 727 18.31 -3.83 -13.60
N GLN A 728 18.16 -2.91 -12.65
CA GLN A 728 19.04 -2.89 -11.49
C GLN A 728 18.74 -4.06 -10.56
N ILE A 729 19.78 -4.68 -10.01
CA ILE A 729 19.68 -5.78 -9.05
C ILE A 729 20.63 -5.57 -7.86
N THR A 730 20.22 -6.01 -6.68
CA THR A 730 21.00 -5.93 -5.43
C THR A 730 20.95 -7.25 -4.67
N ARG A 731 21.99 -7.52 -3.87
CA ARG A 731 22.05 -8.67 -2.97
C ARG A 731 21.57 -8.29 -1.58
N ASP A 732 20.89 -9.19 -0.88
CA ASP A 732 20.63 -9.00 0.55
C ASP A 732 21.95 -8.98 1.35
N ARG A 733 21.98 -8.14 2.38
CA ARG A 733 23.16 -7.84 3.22
C ARG A 733 22.77 -7.63 4.68
N ARG A 734 21.54 -7.98 5.06
CA ARG A 734 21.03 -7.78 6.42
C ARG A 734 21.73 -8.72 7.40
N LYS A 735 21.93 -8.22 8.62
CA LYS A 735 22.63 -8.97 9.68
C LYS A 735 21.81 -10.21 10.05
N GLY A 736 22.50 -11.29 10.39
CA GLY A 736 21.91 -12.61 10.69
C GLY A 736 21.98 -13.59 9.53
N ILE A 737 21.94 -13.15 8.27
CA ILE A 737 22.00 -14.05 7.11
C ILE A 737 23.26 -14.93 7.14
N ASP A 738 24.45 -14.34 7.34
CA ASP A 738 25.71 -15.08 7.38
C ASP A 738 25.70 -16.16 8.49
N THR A 739 25.10 -15.88 9.66
CA THR A 739 24.96 -16.83 10.79
C THR A 739 24.05 -18.01 10.46
N PHE A 740 22.96 -17.78 9.71
CA PHE A 740 22.13 -18.88 9.20
C PHE A 740 22.86 -19.68 8.12
N LEU A 741 23.70 -19.06 7.29
CA LEU A 741 24.54 -19.76 6.31
C LEU A 741 25.62 -20.62 6.99
N ASP A 742 26.20 -20.18 8.12
CA ASP A 742 27.14 -20.98 8.93
C ASP A 742 26.53 -22.31 9.41
N ALA A 743 25.25 -22.34 9.77
CA ALA A 743 24.58 -23.59 10.16
C ALA A 743 24.57 -24.64 9.03
N TYR A 744 24.47 -24.23 7.76
CA TYR A 744 24.55 -25.18 6.63
C TYR A 744 26.00 -25.58 6.31
N ARG A 745 27.00 -24.75 6.63
CA ARG A 745 28.43 -25.14 6.58
C ARG A 745 28.74 -26.25 7.59
N GLU A 746 28.11 -26.21 8.76
CA GLU A 746 28.23 -27.24 9.80
C GLU A 746 27.70 -28.61 9.33
N LEU A 747 26.67 -28.63 8.47
CA LEU A 747 26.18 -29.84 7.79
C LEU A 747 27.04 -30.27 6.58
N GLY A 748 28.09 -29.53 6.25
CA GLY A 748 28.96 -29.80 5.09
C GLY A 748 28.45 -29.27 3.75
N HIS A 749 27.50 -28.33 3.73
CA HIS A 749 27.08 -27.66 2.50
C HIS A 749 27.94 -26.43 2.20
N ASP A 750 28.27 -26.22 0.92
CA ASP A 750 28.91 -24.99 0.45
C ASP A 750 28.00 -23.77 0.58
N THR A 751 28.62 -22.58 0.67
CA THR A 751 27.90 -21.30 0.68
C THR A 751 28.50 -20.30 -0.30
N PHE A 752 27.64 -19.58 -1.03
CA PHE A 752 28.04 -18.71 -2.14
C PHE A 752 27.60 -17.26 -1.93
N LEU A 753 28.06 -16.35 -2.81
CA LEU A 753 27.58 -14.96 -2.81
C LEU A 753 26.13 -14.87 -3.30
N ASP A 754 25.77 -15.61 -4.36
CA ASP A 754 24.40 -15.75 -4.84
C ASP A 754 24.17 -17.11 -5.55
N PHE A 755 23.25 -17.19 -6.54
CA PHE A 755 22.85 -18.44 -7.22
C PHE A 755 23.06 -18.44 -8.75
N ASN A 756 23.41 -17.29 -9.33
CA ASN A 756 23.34 -17.00 -10.77
C ASN A 756 24.61 -17.37 -11.56
N GLU A 757 25.55 -18.04 -10.88
CA GLU A 757 26.80 -18.63 -11.39
C GLU A 757 26.56 -20.04 -11.97
N ASN A 758 27.57 -20.57 -12.66
CA ASN A 758 27.53 -21.91 -13.25
C ASN A 758 27.61 -23.02 -12.18
N ASN A 759 26.64 -23.94 -12.16
CA ASN A 759 26.65 -25.23 -11.45
C ASN A 759 26.96 -25.21 -9.93
N ILE A 760 26.84 -24.07 -9.26
CA ILE A 760 26.93 -24.00 -7.79
C ILE A 760 25.71 -24.65 -7.11
N LEU A 761 25.97 -25.44 -6.07
CA LEU A 761 25.02 -26.23 -5.29
C LEU A 761 25.32 -26.01 -3.79
N GLY A 762 24.42 -25.33 -3.08
CA GLY A 762 24.65 -24.91 -1.68
C GLY A 762 23.74 -23.75 -1.31
N PHE A 763 24.12 -22.97 -0.29
CA PHE A 763 23.28 -21.93 0.34
C PHE A 763 23.80 -20.50 0.07
N ALA A 764 22.91 -19.53 -0.15
CA ALA A 764 23.30 -18.13 -0.38
C ALA A 764 22.18 -17.12 -0.08
N ALA A 765 22.58 -15.87 0.12
CA ALA A 765 21.67 -14.73 0.25
C ALA A 765 20.89 -14.49 -1.05
N HIS A 766 19.68 -13.93 -0.95
CA HIS A 766 18.90 -13.57 -2.14
C HIS A 766 19.52 -12.43 -2.94
N MET A 767 19.42 -12.54 -4.26
CA MET A 767 19.48 -11.41 -5.18
C MET A 767 18.04 -10.92 -5.44
N PHE A 768 17.85 -9.61 -5.49
CA PHE A 768 16.54 -8.97 -5.67
C PHE A 768 16.56 -7.94 -6.81
N MET A 769 15.42 -7.86 -7.52
CA MET A 769 15.02 -6.76 -8.38
C MET A 769 14.56 -5.56 -7.53
N ILE A 770 15.42 -5.10 -6.64
CA ILE A 770 15.24 -3.91 -5.79
C ILE A 770 16.47 -3.03 -6.01
N ALA A 771 16.26 -1.74 -6.23
CA ALA A 771 17.33 -0.74 -6.26
C ALA A 771 16.78 0.62 -5.85
N ASP A 772 17.64 1.46 -5.27
CA ASP A 772 17.33 2.84 -4.92
C ASP A 772 16.03 2.99 -4.09
N LYS A 773 15.78 1.99 -3.22
CA LYS A 773 14.60 1.77 -2.35
C LYS A 773 13.27 1.39 -3.05
N SER A 774 13.28 1.06 -4.34
CA SER A 774 12.08 0.65 -5.10
C SER A 774 12.24 -0.66 -5.87
N ARG A 775 11.12 -1.38 -6.05
CA ARG A 775 10.99 -2.52 -6.97
C ARG A 775 11.41 -2.13 -8.39
N GLN A 776 12.26 -2.94 -9.00
CA GLN A 776 12.69 -2.82 -10.40
C GLN A 776 11.81 -3.71 -11.28
N SER A 777 10.52 -3.39 -11.38
CA SER A 777 9.59 -4.14 -12.25
C SER A 777 9.93 -3.92 -13.73
N SER A 778 9.43 -4.77 -14.64
CA SER A 778 9.71 -4.59 -16.06
C SER A 778 9.12 -3.30 -16.62
N ALA A 779 8.02 -2.80 -16.05
CA ALA A 779 7.50 -1.46 -16.36
C ALA A 779 8.41 -0.34 -15.84
N TYR A 780 8.95 -0.48 -14.62
CA TYR A 780 9.88 0.50 -14.05
C TYR A 780 11.17 0.58 -14.86
N ALA A 781 11.83 -0.57 -15.10
CA ALA A 781 13.12 -0.65 -15.77
C ALA A 781 13.04 -0.39 -17.29
N PHE A 782 12.10 -1.00 -18.00
CA PHE A 782 12.08 -0.96 -19.46
C PHE A 782 11.10 0.05 -20.06
N LEU A 783 9.97 0.38 -19.41
CA LEU A 783 8.98 1.31 -19.98
C LEU A 783 9.07 2.75 -19.44
N SER A 784 9.33 2.93 -18.14
CA SER A 784 9.38 4.26 -17.51
C SER A 784 10.43 5.22 -18.11
N PRO A 785 11.64 4.78 -18.52
CA PRO A 785 12.62 5.67 -19.15
C PRO A 785 12.22 6.11 -20.56
N ILE A 786 11.46 5.28 -21.29
CA ILE A 786 11.18 5.45 -22.72
C ILE A 786 9.78 6.00 -23.02
N LYS A 787 8.96 6.29 -21.99
CA LYS A 787 7.57 6.79 -22.09
C LYS A 787 7.33 8.02 -22.98
N ASN A 788 8.39 8.70 -23.41
CA ASN A 788 8.38 9.87 -24.29
C ASN A 788 8.80 9.55 -25.75
N ARG A 789 9.14 8.30 -26.08
CA ARG A 789 9.48 7.87 -27.45
C ARG A 789 8.26 8.03 -28.37
N ARG A 790 8.41 8.81 -29.44
CA ARG A 790 7.30 9.14 -30.37
C ARG A 790 6.79 7.95 -31.20
N ASN A 791 7.61 6.91 -31.32
CA ASN A 791 7.32 5.68 -32.07
C ASN A 791 6.81 4.52 -31.20
N LEU A 792 6.66 4.72 -29.88
CA LEU A 792 6.05 3.75 -28.96
C LEU A 792 4.69 4.25 -28.49
N HIS A 793 3.61 3.60 -28.94
CA HIS A 793 2.26 3.86 -28.48
C HIS A 793 1.84 2.78 -27.48
N VAL A 794 1.13 3.17 -26.41
CA VAL A 794 0.71 2.24 -25.34
C VAL A 794 -0.79 2.40 -25.05
N LEU A 795 -1.57 1.39 -25.42
CA LEU A 795 -2.97 1.26 -25.01
C LEU A 795 -3.04 0.51 -23.67
N LYS A 796 -3.86 1.00 -22.75
CA LYS A 796 -4.06 0.48 -21.39
C LYS A 796 -5.53 0.24 -21.14
N ASN A 797 -5.86 -0.52 -20.10
CA ASN A 797 -7.23 -0.96 -19.78
C ASN A 797 -7.96 -1.54 -21.02
N THR A 798 -7.21 -2.18 -21.92
CA THR A 798 -7.64 -2.58 -23.26
C THR A 798 -7.34 -4.07 -23.44
N LEU A 799 -8.37 -4.91 -23.35
CA LEU A 799 -8.25 -6.35 -23.46
C LEU A 799 -8.18 -6.75 -24.94
N VAL A 800 -7.10 -7.43 -25.36
CA VAL A 800 -7.08 -8.09 -26.67
C VAL A 800 -8.01 -9.29 -26.62
N THR A 801 -8.96 -9.36 -27.55
CA THR A 801 -10.04 -10.36 -27.58
C THR A 801 -9.81 -11.44 -28.62
N LYS A 802 -9.23 -11.09 -29.77
CA LYS A 802 -8.93 -12.03 -30.88
C LYS A 802 -7.75 -11.56 -31.72
N ILE A 803 -6.95 -12.48 -32.25
CA ILE A 803 -5.97 -12.24 -33.31
C ILE A 803 -6.68 -12.43 -34.65
N LEU A 804 -6.40 -11.55 -35.62
CA LEU A 804 -7.06 -11.53 -36.91
C LEU A 804 -6.11 -12.08 -37.99
N PHE A 805 -6.58 -13.07 -38.74
CA PHE A 805 -5.84 -13.73 -39.81
C PHE A 805 -6.42 -13.36 -41.19
N ASP A 806 -5.57 -13.37 -42.21
CA ASP A 806 -5.98 -13.37 -43.63
C ASP A 806 -6.21 -14.79 -44.16
N GLU A 807 -6.66 -14.92 -45.41
CA GLU A 807 -6.88 -16.22 -46.07
C GLU A 807 -5.60 -17.07 -46.23
N ASN A 808 -4.43 -16.47 -46.03
CA ASN A 808 -3.12 -17.12 -46.05
C ASN A 808 -2.64 -17.55 -44.65
N LYS A 809 -3.51 -17.45 -43.63
CA LYS A 809 -3.24 -17.68 -42.20
C LYS A 809 -2.12 -16.79 -41.64
N LYS A 810 -1.91 -15.59 -42.19
CA LYS A 810 -1.02 -14.57 -41.62
C LYS A 810 -1.80 -13.71 -40.63
N ALA A 811 -1.25 -13.50 -39.43
CA ALA A 811 -1.78 -12.50 -38.51
C ALA A 811 -1.58 -11.09 -39.10
N VAL A 812 -2.69 -10.38 -39.31
CA VAL A 812 -2.75 -9.02 -39.90
C VAL A 812 -3.16 -7.95 -38.88
N GLY A 813 -3.49 -8.36 -37.66
CA GLY A 813 -3.90 -7.45 -36.60
C GLY A 813 -4.57 -8.15 -35.42
N VAL A 814 -5.21 -7.35 -34.58
CA VAL A 814 -5.95 -7.80 -33.40
C VAL A 814 -7.28 -7.06 -33.28
N GLU A 815 -8.27 -7.76 -32.74
CA GLU A 815 -9.47 -7.17 -32.15
C GLU A 815 -9.21 -6.90 -30.67
N VAL A 816 -9.64 -5.73 -30.18
CA VAL A 816 -9.54 -5.36 -28.77
C VAL A 816 -10.83 -4.74 -28.24
N LEU A 817 -11.08 -4.97 -26.95
CA LEU A 817 -12.17 -4.36 -26.18
C LEU A 817 -11.60 -3.34 -25.20
N THR A 818 -12.06 -2.09 -25.30
CA THR A 818 -11.63 -0.99 -24.42
C THR A 818 -12.34 -0.98 -23.07
N GLU A 819 -11.84 -0.15 -22.15
CA GLU A 819 -12.48 0.19 -20.87
C GLU A 819 -13.94 0.68 -21.04
N GLU A 820 -14.24 1.35 -22.15
CA GLU A 820 -15.59 1.81 -22.54
C GLU A 820 -16.49 0.70 -23.11
N HIS A 821 -16.00 -0.55 -23.15
CA HIS A 821 -16.64 -1.72 -23.76
C HIS A 821 -16.90 -1.58 -25.26
N LYS A 822 -16.11 -0.74 -25.95
CA LYS A 822 -16.11 -0.66 -27.42
C LYS A 822 -15.10 -1.62 -28.01
N THR A 823 -15.52 -2.40 -29.00
CA THR A 823 -14.64 -3.24 -29.83
C THR A 823 -13.97 -2.39 -30.91
N MET A 824 -12.68 -2.61 -31.19
CA MET A 824 -11.98 -2.01 -32.32
C MET A 824 -10.92 -2.95 -32.92
N THR A 825 -10.57 -2.71 -34.18
CA THR A 825 -9.54 -3.45 -34.91
C THR A 825 -8.28 -2.62 -35.06
N LEU A 826 -7.11 -3.22 -34.81
CA LEU A 826 -5.78 -2.61 -34.91
C LEU A 826 -4.90 -3.49 -35.82
N LYS A 827 -4.22 -2.90 -36.82
CA LYS A 827 -3.52 -3.66 -37.87
C LYS A 827 -2.00 -3.72 -37.66
N ALA A 828 -1.41 -4.88 -37.87
CA ALA A 828 0.03 -5.09 -37.89
C ALA A 828 0.54 -5.22 -39.33
N LYS A 829 1.59 -4.48 -39.70
CA LYS A 829 2.21 -4.58 -41.03
C LYS A 829 3.17 -5.77 -41.12
N LYS A 830 4.04 -5.92 -40.11
CA LYS A 830 5.04 -7.00 -40.02
C LYS A 830 4.49 -8.18 -39.23
N GLU A 831 4.40 -8.05 -37.90
CA GLU A 831 4.04 -9.14 -36.98
C GLU A 831 3.19 -8.70 -35.78
N VAL A 832 2.45 -9.66 -35.22
CA VAL A 832 1.84 -9.62 -33.89
C VAL A 832 2.68 -10.49 -32.95
N ILE A 833 3.02 -9.97 -31.77
CA ILE A 833 3.79 -10.68 -30.73
C ILE A 833 2.94 -10.78 -29.47
N VAL A 834 2.70 -12.00 -28.98
CA VAL A 834 1.89 -12.26 -27.79
C VAL A 834 2.78 -12.48 -26.57
N SER A 835 2.61 -11.64 -25.56
CA SER A 835 3.29 -11.65 -24.26
C SER A 835 2.28 -11.49 -23.11
N ALA A 836 1.08 -12.08 -23.27
CA ALA A 836 -0.03 -11.92 -22.33
C ALA A 836 0.10 -12.75 -21.05
N GLY A 837 1.10 -13.64 -20.98
CA GLY A 837 1.40 -14.51 -19.85
C GLY A 837 0.70 -15.86 -19.92
N VAL A 838 1.26 -16.83 -19.20
CA VAL A 838 0.97 -18.27 -19.24
C VAL A 838 -0.53 -18.67 -19.26
N MET A 839 -1.41 -17.90 -18.63
CA MET A 839 -2.87 -18.16 -18.64
C MET A 839 -3.62 -17.46 -19.78
N ASN A 840 -3.21 -16.25 -20.16
CA ASN A 840 -3.93 -15.43 -21.15
C ASN A 840 -3.46 -15.65 -22.58
N THR A 841 -2.19 -16.03 -22.78
CA THR A 841 -1.63 -16.38 -24.09
C THR A 841 -2.32 -17.60 -24.72
N PRO A 842 -2.38 -18.80 -24.09
CA PRO A 842 -3.08 -19.94 -24.69
C PRO A 842 -4.58 -19.66 -24.87
N LYS A 843 -5.19 -18.95 -23.92
CA LYS A 843 -6.58 -18.47 -24.02
C LYS A 843 -6.80 -17.60 -25.27
N LEU A 844 -5.93 -16.61 -25.52
CA LEU A 844 -6.05 -15.73 -26.68
C LEU A 844 -5.82 -16.49 -27.99
N LEU A 845 -4.83 -17.38 -28.06
CA LEU A 845 -4.61 -18.24 -29.23
C LEU A 845 -5.84 -19.09 -29.52
N MET A 846 -6.41 -19.77 -28.52
CA MET A 846 -7.63 -20.58 -28.70
C MET A 846 -8.83 -19.73 -29.13
N LEU A 847 -9.07 -18.56 -28.53
CA LEU A 847 -10.12 -17.62 -28.97
C LEU A 847 -9.92 -17.12 -30.41
N SER A 848 -8.70 -17.20 -30.92
CA SER A 848 -8.31 -16.86 -32.29
C SER A 848 -8.30 -18.05 -33.25
N GLY A 849 -8.73 -19.24 -32.80
CA GLY A 849 -8.78 -20.46 -33.61
C GLY A 849 -7.47 -21.26 -33.66
N VAL A 850 -6.50 -20.97 -32.79
CA VAL A 850 -5.21 -21.67 -32.72
C VAL A 850 -5.14 -22.48 -31.42
N GLY A 851 -5.28 -23.81 -31.52
CA GLY A 851 -5.35 -24.71 -30.37
C GLY A 851 -6.04 -26.04 -30.67
N PRO A 852 -6.39 -26.85 -29.65
CA PRO A 852 -6.88 -28.21 -29.86
C PRO A 852 -8.22 -28.25 -30.60
N GLU A 853 -8.24 -28.85 -31.78
CA GLU A 853 -9.36 -28.78 -32.74
C GLU A 853 -10.72 -29.23 -32.17
N GLU A 854 -10.75 -30.31 -31.37
CA GLU A 854 -11.99 -30.81 -30.76
C GLU A 854 -12.55 -29.83 -29.72
N HIS A 855 -11.67 -29.25 -28.88
CA HIS A 855 -12.04 -28.26 -27.88
C HIS A 855 -12.53 -26.96 -28.54
N LEU A 856 -11.85 -26.49 -29.60
CA LEU A 856 -12.28 -25.31 -30.36
C LEU A 856 -13.67 -25.51 -31.01
N LYS A 857 -13.89 -26.65 -31.67
CA LYS A 857 -15.21 -27.03 -32.21
C LYS A 857 -16.26 -27.10 -31.10
N GLY A 858 -15.93 -27.69 -29.95
CA GLY A 858 -16.78 -27.76 -28.75
C GLY A 858 -17.11 -26.39 -28.11
N LYS A 859 -16.45 -25.31 -28.52
CA LYS A 859 -16.77 -23.92 -28.14
C LYS A 859 -17.36 -23.09 -29.29
N ASN A 860 -17.67 -23.71 -30.44
CA ASN A 860 -18.09 -23.05 -31.68
C ASN A 860 -17.06 -22.02 -32.21
N ILE A 861 -15.77 -22.34 -32.11
CA ILE A 861 -14.67 -21.52 -32.63
C ILE A 861 -14.12 -22.16 -33.90
N GLU A 862 -13.97 -21.37 -34.96
CA GLU A 862 -13.34 -21.78 -36.23
C GLU A 862 -11.86 -22.12 -36.02
N VAL A 863 -11.40 -23.24 -36.60
CA VAL A 863 -10.04 -23.75 -36.38
C VAL A 863 -9.09 -23.26 -37.48
N VAL A 864 -8.27 -22.28 -37.12
CA VAL A 864 -7.18 -21.74 -37.95
C VAL A 864 -5.97 -22.69 -37.94
N SER A 865 -5.59 -23.24 -36.78
CA SER A 865 -4.46 -24.18 -36.65
C SER A 865 -4.68 -25.14 -35.48
N ASN A 866 -4.60 -26.45 -35.72
CA ASN A 866 -4.71 -27.47 -34.67
C ASN A 866 -3.34 -27.67 -34.00
N LEU A 867 -3.24 -27.29 -32.72
CA LEU A 867 -2.00 -27.31 -31.92
C LEU A 867 -2.31 -27.64 -30.44
N PRO A 868 -1.38 -28.21 -29.66
CA PRO A 868 -1.56 -28.52 -28.23
C PRO A 868 -1.46 -27.27 -27.32
N VAL A 869 -2.15 -26.19 -27.69
CA VAL A 869 -2.18 -24.92 -26.94
C VAL A 869 -2.94 -25.09 -25.64
N GLY A 870 -2.31 -24.73 -24.52
CA GLY A 870 -2.88 -24.81 -23.17
C GLY A 870 -2.43 -26.02 -22.38
N GLU A 871 -1.93 -27.07 -23.04
CA GLU A 871 -1.39 -28.27 -22.39
C GLU A 871 0.01 -28.04 -21.79
N ASN A 872 0.52 -29.01 -21.02
CA ASN A 872 1.88 -28.98 -20.44
C ASN A 872 2.14 -27.82 -19.46
N LEU A 873 1.10 -27.31 -18.79
CA LEU A 873 1.26 -26.33 -17.71
C LEU A 873 2.18 -26.91 -16.62
N GLN A 874 3.19 -26.13 -16.23
CA GLN A 874 4.18 -26.49 -15.21
C GLN A 874 4.31 -25.39 -14.17
N GLU A 875 4.34 -25.77 -12.90
CA GLU A 875 4.56 -24.89 -11.76
C GLU A 875 5.36 -25.60 -10.66
N HIS A 876 6.27 -24.87 -10.03
CA HIS A 876 6.88 -25.25 -8.76
C HIS A 876 5.83 -25.37 -7.64
N MET A 877 5.61 -26.61 -7.20
CA MET A 877 4.93 -26.92 -5.95
C MET A 877 5.93 -26.93 -4.78
N SER A 878 5.46 -26.63 -3.59
CA SER A 878 6.29 -26.60 -2.37
C SER A 878 5.56 -27.15 -1.15
N ALA A 879 6.32 -27.47 -0.10
CA ALA A 879 5.83 -27.74 1.25
C ALA A 879 6.28 -26.65 2.22
N VAL A 880 5.40 -26.26 3.16
CA VAL A 880 5.67 -25.24 4.18
C VAL A 880 6.11 -25.88 5.50
N ILE A 881 7.32 -25.52 5.94
CA ILE A 881 7.90 -25.89 7.23
C ILE A 881 8.10 -24.61 8.04
N VAL A 882 7.80 -24.64 9.35
CA VAL A 882 8.00 -23.47 10.23
C VAL A 882 8.75 -23.89 11.49
N PHE A 883 9.77 -23.12 11.86
CA PHE A 883 10.52 -23.29 13.10
C PHE A 883 10.27 -22.12 14.06
N ASN A 884 10.12 -22.42 15.35
CA ASN A 884 10.17 -21.43 16.43
C ASN A 884 11.63 -21.26 16.85
N MET A 885 12.08 -20.06 17.18
CA MET A 885 13.48 -19.78 17.54
C MET A 885 13.57 -18.94 18.83
N GLU A 886 14.58 -18.08 18.97
CA GLU A 886 14.77 -17.26 20.18
C GLU A 886 13.60 -16.31 20.49
N THR A 887 13.44 -16.00 21.78
CA THR A 887 12.46 -15.01 22.25
C THR A 887 12.85 -13.60 21.79
N MET A 888 11.90 -12.87 21.21
CA MET A 888 12.16 -11.51 20.73
C MET A 888 12.40 -10.54 21.90
N THR A 889 13.60 -9.96 22.00
CA THR A 889 13.87 -8.83 22.90
C THR A 889 13.47 -7.50 22.28
N ASP A 890 13.77 -7.32 20.99
CA ASP A 890 13.39 -6.17 20.17
C ASP A 890 12.90 -6.67 18.79
N PRO A 891 11.72 -6.24 18.29
CA PRO A 891 11.31 -6.53 16.93
C PRO A 891 12.16 -5.73 15.91
N PRO A 892 12.51 -6.30 14.74
CA PRO A 892 13.19 -5.54 13.70
C PRO A 892 12.32 -4.38 13.20
N GLU A 893 12.89 -3.17 13.09
CA GLU A 893 12.14 -1.98 12.67
C GLU A 893 11.51 -2.18 11.27
N PRO A 894 10.18 -2.02 11.10
CA PRO A 894 9.51 -2.25 9.83
C PRO A 894 9.86 -1.15 8.82
N SER A 895 10.66 -1.51 7.80
CA SER A 895 11.03 -0.62 6.70
C SER A 895 10.10 -0.84 5.51
N PRO A 896 9.34 0.17 5.02
CA PRO A 896 8.53 0.04 3.80
C PRO A 896 9.36 -0.21 2.53
N TYR A 897 10.69 -0.06 2.61
CA TYR A 897 11.64 -0.14 1.51
C TYR A 897 12.39 -1.48 1.43
N GLU A 898 12.11 -2.43 2.32
CA GLU A 898 12.76 -3.73 2.42
C GLU A 898 11.73 -4.84 2.65
N ILE A 899 11.97 -6.07 2.18
CA ILE A 899 11.07 -7.21 2.43
C ILE A 899 11.00 -7.49 3.95
N PRO A 900 9.84 -7.86 4.54
CA PRO A 900 9.74 -8.07 5.99
C PRO A 900 10.54 -9.30 6.43
N GLY A 901 11.51 -9.09 7.32
CA GLY A 901 12.48 -10.13 7.68
C GLY A 901 13.55 -10.36 6.60
N PHE A 902 14.63 -11.05 6.98
CA PHE A 902 15.68 -11.42 6.02
C PHE A 902 15.42 -12.81 5.41
N SER A 903 15.93 -13.04 4.21
CA SER A 903 15.73 -14.31 3.49
C SER A 903 16.96 -14.81 2.75
N PHE A 904 17.03 -16.12 2.66
CA PHE A 904 18.06 -16.87 1.95
C PHE A 904 17.43 -18.13 1.32
N SER A 905 18.17 -18.77 0.43
CA SER A 905 17.81 -20.08 -0.13
C SER A 905 18.98 -21.04 0.00
N GLY A 906 18.78 -22.28 -0.43
CA GLY A 906 19.89 -23.18 -0.65
C GLY A 906 19.56 -24.48 -1.34
N TYR A 907 20.18 -25.56 -0.88
CA TYR A 907 20.20 -26.81 -1.64
C TYR A 907 18.79 -27.39 -1.83
N VAL A 908 18.59 -28.02 -2.99
CA VAL A 908 17.27 -28.40 -3.55
C VAL A 908 16.22 -27.27 -3.62
N SER A 909 16.64 -26.01 -3.60
CA SER A 909 15.79 -24.82 -3.67
C SER A 909 14.84 -24.62 -2.48
N GLN A 910 15.25 -25.00 -1.27
CA GLN A 910 14.67 -24.44 -0.06
C GLN A 910 14.77 -22.89 -0.06
N THR A 911 13.82 -22.21 0.57
CA THR A 911 13.82 -20.75 0.79
C THR A 911 13.28 -20.42 2.18
N THR A 912 14.07 -19.78 3.04
CA THR A 912 13.66 -19.40 4.40
C THR A 912 13.59 -17.89 4.57
N TYR A 913 12.57 -17.44 5.30
CA TYR A 913 12.34 -16.08 5.76
C TYR A 913 12.35 -16.06 7.30
N VAL A 914 13.18 -15.22 7.92
CA VAL A 914 13.20 -15.04 9.38
C VAL A 914 12.43 -13.77 9.74
N THR A 915 11.29 -13.92 10.42
CA THR A 915 10.30 -12.85 10.61
C THR A 915 9.44 -13.05 11.87
N THR A 916 8.46 -12.17 12.09
CA THR A 916 7.57 -12.19 13.26
C THR A 916 6.32 -13.06 13.04
N PRO A 917 5.65 -13.54 14.11
CA PRO A 917 4.49 -14.43 13.99
C PRO A 917 3.30 -13.84 13.22
N GLU A 918 3.10 -12.52 13.29
CA GLU A 918 2.05 -11.81 12.57
C GLU A 918 2.26 -11.91 11.06
N VAL A 919 3.50 -11.74 10.59
CA VAL A 919 3.86 -11.82 9.17
C VAL A 919 3.61 -13.23 8.62
N ILE A 920 3.90 -14.27 9.42
CA ILE A 920 3.64 -15.66 9.04
C ILE A 920 2.14 -15.98 9.03
N LEU A 921 1.36 -15.42 9.96
CA LEU A 921 -0.10 -15.51 9.92
C LEU A 921 -0.66 -14.87 8.64
N TYR A 922 -0.15 -13.70 8.22
CA TYR A 922 -0.52 -13.11 6.93
C TYR A 922 -0.18 -14.03 5.75
N TYR A 923 1.04 -14.58 5.68
CA TYR A 923 1.40 -15.51 4.61
C TYR A 923 0.54 -16.80 4.60
N CYS A 924 0.24 -17.36 5.78
CA CYS A 924 -0.57 -18.56 5.95
C CYS A 924 -1.99 -18.39 5.39
N THR A 925 -2.67 -17.31 5.79
CA THR A 925 -4.06 -17.04 5.39
C THR A 925 -4.18 -16.46 3.97
N PHE A 926 -3.30 -15.52 3.60
CA PHE A 926 -3.45 -14.79 2.33
C PHE A 926 -2.70 -15.47 1.18
N THR A 927 -1.44 -15.84 1.33
CA THR A 927 -0.66 -16.42 0.21
C THR A 927 -0.93 -17.92 0.05
N PHE A 928 -0.77 -18.72 1.11
CA PHE A 928 -0.91 -20.19 1.04
C PHE A 928 -2.35 -20.70 1.20
N GLN A 929 -3.26 -19.84 1.65
CA GLN A 929 -4.70 -20.11 1.77
C GLN A 929 -4.99 -21.37 2.61
N LEU A 930 -4.20 -21.56 3.67
CA LEU A 930 -4.39 -22.65 4.64
C LEU A 930 -5.57 -22.33 5.56
N SER A 931 -6.22 -23.37 6.10
CA SER A 931 -7.40 -23.21 6.95
C SER A 931 -7.06 -22.54 8.29
N ASP A 932 -8.06 -21.90 8.90
CA ASP A 932 -7.89 -21.18 10.17
C ASP A 932 -7.33 -22.09 11.28
N GLU A 933 -7.64 -23.39 11.28
CA GLU A 933 -7.06 -24.34 12.23
C GLU A 933 -5.54 -24.42 12.09
N VAL A 934 -5.04 -24.64 10.86
CA VAL A 934 -3.61 -24.75 10.55
C VAL A 934 -2.88 -23.45 10.92
N CYS A 935 -3.41 -22.29 10.51
CA CYS A 935 -2.80 -21.00 10.80
C CYS A 935 -2.85 -20.66 12.31
N ASN A 936 -3.92 -21.02 13.03
CA ASN A 936 -3.98 -20.86 14.48
C ASN A 936 -3.02 -21.80 15.21
N ASN A 937 -2.80 -23.02 14.74
CA ASN A 937 -1.83 -23.95 15.35
C ASN A 937 -0.42 -23.35 15.24
N ILE A 938 -0.05 -22.83 14.06
CA ILE A 938 1.23 -22.14 13.84
C ILE A 938 1.36 -20.92 14.76
N PHE A 939 0.34 -20.06 14.84
CA PHE A 939 0.40 -18.80 15.61
C PHE A 939 0.40 -19.00 17.13
N LYS A 940 -0.43 -19.90 17.67
CA LYS A 940 -0.58 -20.12 19.14
C LYS A 940 0.72 -20.56 19.82
N GLN A 941 1.57 -21.29 19.11
CA GLN A 941 2.87 -21.75 19.61
C GLN A 941 3.92 -20.61 19.73
N ASN A 942 3.61 -19.38 19.29
CA ASN A 942 4.65 -18.43 18.84
C ASN A 942 4.58 -16.97 19.31
N VAL A 943 3.61 -16.57 20.12
CA VAL A 943 3.25 -15.15 20.42
C VAL A 943 4.39 -14.26 21.03
N LYS A 944 5.62 -14.77 21.20
CA LYS A 944 6.80 -14.02 21.68
C LYS A 944 8.15 -14.39 21.01
N ARG A 945 8.15 -15.21 19.94
CA ARG A 945 9.38 -15.82 19.38
C ARG A 945 9.62 -15.38 17.94
N LEU A 946 10.88 -15.26 17.55
CA LEU A 946 11.24 -15.22 16.13
C LEU A 946 10.89 -16.56 15.49
N GLN A 947 10.50 -16.53 14.22
CA GLN A 947 10.17 -17.73 13.46
C GLN A 947 10.96 -17.78 12.16
N ALA A 948 11.41 -18.99 11.80
CA ALA A 948 11.92 -19.29 10.47
C ALA A 948 10.80 -19.94 9.67
N PHE A 949 10.24 -19.20 8.71
CA PHE A 949 9.25 -19.72 7.78
C PHE A 949 9.97 -20.22 6.51
N SER A 950 9.77 -21.48 6.16
CA SER A 950 10.60 -22.20 5.19
C SER A 950 9.76 -22.90 4.12
N VAL A 951 10.04 -22.56 2.87
CA VAL A 951 9.41 -23.12 1.68
C VAL A 951 10.36 -24.14 1.05
N ILE A 952 10.00 -25.41 1.05
CA ILE A 952 10.76 -26.51 0.44
C ILE A 952 10.17 -26.78 -0.95
N ILE A 953 10.92 -26.56 -2.03
CA ILE A 953 10.37 -26.45 -3.39
C ILE A 953 10.76 -27.66 -4.25
N ASN A 954 9.79 -28.32 -4.88
CA ASN A 954 10.12 -29.25 -5.97
C ASN A 954 10.36 -28.45 -7.26
N ILE A 955 11.65 -28.31 -7.61
CA ILE A 955 12.14 -27.60 -8.80
C ILE A 955 12.15 -28.45 -10.09
N ASN A 956 11.84 -29.75 -10.02
CA ASN A 956 11.73 -30.63 -11.19
C ASN A 956 10.39 -31.39 -11.17
N PRO A 957 9.24 -30.69 -11.08
CA PRO A 957 7.94 -31.33 -10.93
C PRO A 957 7.63 -32.22 -12.14
N LYS A 958 7.19 -33.45 -11.88
CA LYS A 958 6.82 -34.45 -12.88
C LYS A 958 5.36 -34.30 -13.30
N SER A 959 4.51 -33.84 -12.39
CA SER A 959 3.12 -33.44 -12.61
C SER A 959 2.93 -32.44 -13.75
N ARG A 960 1.79 -32.51 -14.45
CA ARG A 960 1.43 -31.58 -15.56
C ARG A 960 -0.05 -31.20 -15.49
N GLY A 961 -0.32 -29.92 -15.71
CA GLY A 961 -1.67 -29.37 -15.81
C GLY A 961 -2.02 -28.87 -17.21
N ASN A 962 -3.17 -28.19 -17.34
CA ASN A 962 -3.54 -27.48 -18.55
C ASN A 962 -4.48 -26.29 -18.33
N VAL A 963 -4.63 -25.46 -19.37
CA VAL A 963 -5.38 -24.20 -19.39
C VAL A 963 -6.37 -24.22 -20.55
N LEU A 964 -7.66 -24.30 -20.26
CA LEU A 964 -8.73 -24.49 -21.24
C LEU A 964 -9.70 -23.30 -21.31
N LEU A 965 -10.30 -23.07 -22.47
CA LEU A 965 -11.41 -22.10 -22.59
C LEU A 965 -12.65 -22.58 -21.82
N LYS A 966 -13.15 -21.74 -20.90
CA LYS A 966 -14.47 -21.93 -20.29
C LYS A 966 -15.58 -21.78 -21.33
N SER A 967 -15.55 -20.69 -22.09
CA SER A 967 -16.48 -20.37 -23.19
C SER A 967 -15.74 -19.59 -24.30
N ALA A 968 -16.43 -19.24 -25.38
CA ALA A 968 -15.93 -18.33 -26.41
C ALA A 968 -15.97 -16.83 -26.01
N ASN A 969 -16.45 -16.49 -24.80
CA ASN A 969 -16.44 -15.11 -24.31
C ASN A 969 -15.04 -14.71 -23.80
N PRO A 970 -14.35 -13.73 -24.41
CA PRO A 970 -13.00 -13.33 -23.97
C PRO A 970 -12.96 -12.77 -22.54
N LYS A 971 -14.11 -12.33 -21.97
CA LYS A 971 -14.21 -11.85 -20.59
C LYS A 971 -14.24 -12.97 -19.53
N ASP A 972 -14.55 -14.20 -19.90
CA ASP A 972 -14.62 -15.30 -18.94
C ASP A 972 -13.21 -15.74 -18.52
N PRO A 973 -12.98 -16.16 -17.26
CA PRO A 973 -11.71 -16.75 -16.87
C PRO A 973 -11.48 -18.08 -17.61
N PRO A 974 -10.22 -18.48 -17.86
CA PRO A 974 -9.92 -19.84 -18.29
C PRO A 974 -10.32 -20.84 -17.20
N VAL A 975 -10.48 -22.10 -17.59
CA VAL A 975 -10.40 -23.24 -16.66
C VAL A 975 -8.93 -23.56 -16.49
N ILE A 976 -8.48 -23.68 -15.25
CA ILE A 976 -7.08 -23.97 -14.90
C ILE A 976 -7.08 -25.25 -14.07
N ASN A 977 -6.37 -26.26 -14.56
CA ASN A 977 -6.03 -27.47 -13.83
C ASN A 977 -4.52 -27.40 -13.61
N THR A 978 -4.03 -27.30 -12.36
CA THR A 978 -2.58 -27.26 -12.11
C THR A 978 -1.95 -28.63 -12.27
N GLY A 979 -2.74 -29.69 -12.07
CA GLY A 979 -2.28 -31.07 -12.07
C GLY A 979 -1.34 -31.40 -10.93
N PHE A 980 -1.32 -30.61 -9.84
CA PHE A 980 -0.47 -30.91 -8.68
C PHE A 980 -0.70 -32.34 -8.18
N PHE A 981 0.41 -33.01 -7.82
CA PHE A 981 0.45 -34.41 -7.39
C PHE A 981 -0.23 -35.43 -8.34
N SER A 982 -0.43 -35.07 -9.62
CA SER A 982 -0.86 -36.02 -10.67
C SER A 982 0.19 -37.11 -10.91
N ASN A 983 1.47 -36.80 -10.69
CA ASN A 983 2.48 -37.81 -10.35
C ASN A 983 2.71 -37.83 -8.82
N LYS A 984 2.57 -39.01 -8.20
CA LYS A 984 2.82 -39.23 -6.77
C LYS A 984 4.30 -39.12 -6.39
N ASP A 985 5.22 -39.32 -7.33
CA ASP A 985 6.65 -39.18 -7.08
C ASP A 985 6.99 -37.75 -6.61
N ASP A 986 6.21 -36.73 -6.99
CA ASP A 986 6.41 -35.35 -6.54
C ASP A 986 6.16 -35.18 -5.03
N ILE A 987 5.39 -36.07 -4.40
CA ILE A 987 5.22 -36.13 -2.94
C ILE A 987 6.45 -36.79 -2.31
N GLU A 988 6.93 -37.91 -2.86
CA GLU A 988 8.12 -38.61 -2.33
C GLU A 988 9.39 -37.75 -2.44
N ASP A 989 9.55 -37.00 -3.54
CA ASP A 989 10.60 -35.99 -3.71
C ASP A 989 10.54 -34.96 -2.55
N LEU A 990 9.36 -34.42 -2.25
CA LEU A 990 9.17 -33.45 -1.16
C LEU A 990 9.40 -34.08 0.23
N VAL A 991 9.04 -35.35 0.44
CA VAL A 991 9.35 -36.09 1.69
C VAL A 991 10.86 -36.16 1.88
N ASP A 992 11.61 -36.52 0.83
CA ASP A 992 13.08 -36.60 0.89
C ASP A 992 13.71 -35.23 1.18
N TYR A 993 13.24 -34.17 0.51
CA TYR A 993 13.77 -32.81 0.70
C TYR A 993 13.46 -32.26 2.10
N VAL A 994 12.31 -32.58 2.69
CA VAL A 994 11.97 -32.17 4.06
C VAL A 994 12.81 -32.95 5.09
N LEU A 995 12.96 -34.27 4.92
CA LEU A 995 13.79 -35.10 5.81
C LEU A 995 15.28 -34.72 5.75
N ASP A 996 15.77 -34.23 4.61
CA ASP A 996 17.10 -33.63 4.51
C ASP A 996 17.17 -32.28 5.23
N TYR A 997 16.20 -31.38 4.97
CA TYR A 997 16.15 -30.04 5.53
C TYR A 997 16.13 -30.01 7.08
N LEU A 998 15.38 -30.92 7.72
CA LEU A 998 15.24 -30.98 9.17
C LEU A 998 16.55 -31.19 9.93
N LYS A 999 17.61 -31.69 9.27
CA LYS A 999 18.95 -31.85 9.85
C LYS A 999 19.52 -30.52 10.38
N VAL A 1000 19.08 -29.37 9.85
CA VAL A 1000 19.54 -28.05 10.30
C VAL A 1000 19.20 -27.78 11.77
N LEU A 1001 18.15 -28.40 12.33
CA LEU A 1001 17.80 -28.27 13.74
C LEU A 1001 18.89 -28.83 14.68
N ASN A 1002 19.68 -29.79 14.22
CA ASN A 1002 20.78 -30.39 14.99
C ASN A 1002 22.08 -29.57 14.95
N THR A 1003 22.12 -28.44 14.24
CA THR A 1003 23.30 -27.58 14.15
C THR A 1003 23.49 -26.77 15.42
N THR A 1004 24.74 -26.40 15.72
CA THR A 1004 25.14 -25.67 16.92
C THR A 1004 24.36 -24.34 17.05
N TYR A 1005 24.18 -23.59 15.95
CA TYR A 1005 23.45 -22.32 16.02
C TYR A 1005 21.95 -22.51 16.29
N LEU A 1006 21.28 -23.40 15.55
CA LEU A 1006 19.83 -23.64 15.72
C LEU A 1006 19.53 -24.24 17.10
N THR A 1007 20.38 -25.15 17.57
CA THR A 1007 20.30 -25.70 18.94
C THR A 1007 20.40 -24.61 20.00
N ASN A 1008 21.39 -23.69 19.86
CA ASN A 1008 21.63 -22.63 20.85
C ASN A 1008 20.49 -21.60 20.94
N ILE A 1009 19.76 -21.33 19.85
CA ILE A 1009 18.59 -20.44 19.86
C ILE A 1009 17.28 -21.16 20.21
N GLY A 1010 17.35 -22.43 20.63
CA GLY A 1010 16.20 -23.25 21.00
C GLY A 1010 15.26 -23.53 19.82
N ALA A 1011 15.80 -23.77 18.63
CA ALA A 1011 15.01 -23.97 17.43
C ALA A 1011 14.22 -25.29 17.46
N GLU A 1012 12.92 -25.23 17.16
CA GLU A 1012 12.02 -26.39 17.18
C GLU A 1012 10.99 -26.35 16.04
N LEU A 1013 10.54 -27.53 15.60
CA LEU A 1013 9.53 -27.69 14.54
C LEU A 1013 8.11 -27.44 15.06
N VAL A 1014 7.39 -26.51 14.41
CA VAL A 1014 5.97 -26.24 14.66
C VAL A 1014 5.10 -27.45 14.33
N GLU A 1015 4.23 -27.83 15.27
CA GLU A 1015 3.14 -28.76 14.99
C GLU A 1015 1.95 -28.03 14.38
N ALA A 1016 1.95 -27.91 13.05
CA ALA A 1016 0.83 -27.28 12.33
C ALA A 1016 -0.40 -28.21 12.22
N ILE A 1017 -0.17 -29.53 12.03
CA ILE A 1017 -1.18 -30.53 11.64
C ILE A 1017 -1.23 -31.70 12.66
N PRO A 1018 -1.90 -31.54 13.82
CA PRO A 1018 -1.81 -32.50 14.93
C PRO A 1018 -2.21 -33.94 14.60
N ARG A 1019 -3.15 -34.14 13.66
CA ARG A 1019 -3.60 -35.48 13.24
C ARG A 1019 -2.48 -36.34 12.63
N CYS A 1020 -1.46 -35.74 12.00
CA CYS A 1020 -0.36 -36.50 11.39
C CYS A 1020 0.62 -37.04 12.45
N ASN A 1021 0.56 -36.57 13.70
CA ASN A 1021 1.45 -36.99 14.79
C ASN A 1021 1.36 -38.50 15.10
N GLU A 1022 0.30 -39.20 14.67
CA GLU A 1022 0.15 -40.65 14.87
C GLU A 1022 1.28 -41.49 14.24
N PHE A 1023 2.00 -40.92 13.26
CA PHE A 1023 3.09 -41.59 12.54
C PHE A 1023 4.50 -41.32 13.08
N GLY A 1024 4.70 -40.37 14.00
CA GLY A 1024 6.04 -39.92 14.45
C GLY A 1024 6.76 -39.01 13.44
N LYS A 1025 7.31 -37.87 13.89
CA LYS A 1025 7.79 -36.78 13.00
C LYS A 1025 8.99 -37.16 12.11
N GLU A 1026 9.70 -38.20 12.51
CA GLU A 1026 10.87 -38.76 11.85
C GLU A 1026 10.54 -39.78 10.73
N THR A 1027 9.27 -40.17 10.56
CA THR A 1027 8.86 -41.17 9.56
C THR A 1027 8.43 -40.54 8.23
N ARG A 1028 8.49 -41.32 7.14
CA ARG A 1028 7.98 -40.86 5.82
C ARG A 1028 6.46 -40.70 5.85
N GLU A 1029 5.80 -41.51 6.65
CA GLU A 1029 4.36 -41.62 6.83
C GLU A 1029 3.78 -40.32 7.40
N PHE A 1030 4.46 -39.71 8.38
CA PHE A 1030 4.14 -38.36 8.86
C PHE A 1030 4.19 -37.32 7.72
N TRP A 1031 5.27 -37.30 6.95
CA TRP A 1031 5.45 -36.30 5.89
C TRP A 1031 4.50 -36.50 4.70
N ARG A 1032 4.15 -37.74 4.37
CA ARG A 1032 3.07 -38.06 3.42
C ARG A 1032 1.70 -37.53 3.86
N CYS A 1033 1.40 -37.55 5.16
CA CYS A 1033 0.19 -36.93 5.73
C CYS A 1033 0.28 -35.39 5.73
N TYR A 1034 1.45 -34.84 6.06
CA TYR A 1034 1.67 -33.41 6.28
C TYR A 1034 1.75 -32.61 4.97
N ILE A 1035 2.47 -33.10 3.95
CA ILE A 1035 2.81 -32.33 2.74
C ILE A 1035 1.56 -31.87 1.95
N PRO A 1036 0.61 -32.72 1.52
CA PRO A 1036 -0.55 -32.30 0.73
C PRO A 1036 -1.43 -31.25 1.43
N CYS A 1037 -1.39 -31.24 2.77
CA CYS A 1037 -2.09 -30.34 3.65
C CYS A 1037 -1.46 -28.94 3.70
N VAL A 1038 -0.13 -28.84 3.85
CA VAL A 1038 0.58 -27.54 3.93
C VAL A 1038 1.12 -27.02 2.59
N SER A 1039 1.00 -27.79 1.51
CA SER A 1039 1.63 -27.44 0.22
C SER A 1039 1.11 -26.16 -0.41
N ALA A 1040 1.89 -25.54 -1.30
CA ALA A 1040 1.43 -24.41 -2.11
C ALA A 1040 2.11 -24.39 -3.50
N GLY A 1041 1.40 -23.88 -4.51
CA GLY A 1041 2.02 -23.39 -5.74
C GLY A 1041 2.56 -21.97 -5.53
N LEU A 1042 3.63 -21.61 -6.23
CA LEU A 1042 4.37 -20.35 -5.99
C LEU A 1042 4.02 -19.20 -6.95
N SER A 1043 2.95 -19.34 -7.74
CA SER A 1043 2.64 -18.51 -8.92
C SER A 1043 3.82 -18.38 -9.90
N GLN A 1044 4.52 -19.50 -10.12
CA GLN A 1044 5.67 -19.68 -11.03
C GLN A 1044 5.27 -20.55 -12.25
N LEU A 1045 4.10 -20.27 -12.80
CA LEU A 1045 3.45 -21.01 -13.89
C LEU A 1045 4.11 -20.75 -15.24
N THR A 1046 4.35 -21.82 -16.01
CA THR A 1046 5.06 -21.82 -17.29
C THR A 1046 4.46 -22.81 -18.30
N SER A 1047 5.01 -22.84 -19.52
CA SER A 1047 5.01 -24.00 -20.42
C SER A 1047 3.72 -24.37 -21.19
N THR A 1048 2.73 -23.47 -21.27
CA THR A 1048 1.43 -23.68 -21.96
C THR A 1048 1.39 -23.46 -23.47
N CYS A 1049 2.46 -22.92 -24.07
CA CYS A 1049 2.64 -22.74 -25.51
C CYS A 1049 4.10 -23.06 -25.92
N PRO A 1050 4.63 -24.25 -25.57
CA PRO A 1050 6.07 -24.46 -25.48
C PRO A 1050 6.80 -24.51 -26.83
N MET A 1051 8.08 -24.14 -26.82
CA MET A 1051 8.98 -24.32 -27.96
C MET A 1051 9.11 -25.79 -28.34
N GLY A 1052 9.12 -26.07 -29.64
CA GLY A 1052 9.19 -27.43 -30.22
C GLY A 1052 7.81 -28.05 -30.54
N THR A 1053 6.71 -27.56 -29.96
CA THR A 1053 5.36 -28.13 -30.22
C THR A 1053 4.28 -27.10 -30.56
N VAL A 1054 4.33 -25.90 -30.00
CA VAL A 1054 3.39 -24.80 -30.32
C VAL A 1054 4.08 -23.66 -31.06
N VAL A 1055 5.33 -23.37 -30.70
CA VAL A 1055 6.19 -22.40 -31.40
C VAL A 1055 7.55 -23.01 -31.78
N ASP A 1056 8.20 -22.50 -32.83
CA ASP A 1056 9.56 -22.89 -33.17
C ASP A 1056 10.63 -22.22 -32.30
N GLY A 1057 11.91 -22.58 -32.48
CA GLY A 1057 13.04 -21.96 -31.77
C GLY A 1057 13.21 -20.45 -32.00
N ARG A 1058 12.57 -19.87 -33.03
CA ARG A 1058 12.48 -18.41 -33.25
C ARG A 1058 11.16 -17.82 -32.73
N LEU A 1059 10.46 -18.57 -31.88
CA LEU A 1059 9.22 -18.21 -31.20
C LEU A 1059 8.00 -17.98 -32.10
N ARG A 1060 8.03 -18.48 -33.35
CA ARG A 1060 6.95 -18.33 -34.33
C ARG A 1060 5.93 -19.45 -34.18
N VAL A 1061 4.65 -19.11 -34.16
CA VAL A 1061 3.55 -20.09 -33.94
C VAL A 1061 3.38 -20.99 -35.16
N HIS A 1062 3.30 -22.30 -34.94
CA HIS A 1062 3.20 -23.28 -36.03
C HIS A 1062 1.87 -23.20 -36.81
N GLY A 1063 1.92 -23.48 -38.11
CA GLY A 1063 0.75 -23.50 -39.00
C GLY A 1063 0.17 -22.12 -39.37
N VAL A 1064 0.72 -21.03 -38.85
CA VAL A 1064 0.33 -19.63 -39.14
C VAL A 1064 1.56 -18.78 -39.49
N LYS A 1065 1.34 -17.54 -39.95
CA LYS A 1065 2.41 -16.60 -40.34
C LYS A 1065 2.29 -15.29 -39.58
N GLY A 1066 3.41 -14.59 -39.37
CA GLY A 1066 3.41 -13.24 -38.78
C GLY A 1066 2.96 -13.17 -37.31
N LEU A 1067 2.98 -14.29 -36.59
CA LEU A 1067 2.58 -14.40 -35.19
C LEU A 1067 3.68 -15.06 -34.36
N ARG A 1068 4.06 -14.43 -33.24
CA ARG A 1068 4.96 -15.01 -32.23
C ARG A 1068 4.33 -15.03 -30.85
N VAL A 1069 4.88 -15.89 -29.98
CA VAL A 1069 4.63 -15.85 -28.54
C VAL A 1069 5.97 -15.61 -27.83
N ALA A 1070 6.01 -14.72 -26.85
CA ALA A 1070 7.23 -14.43 -26.08
C ALA A 1070 6.85 -14.06 -24.64
N ASP A 1071 6.56 -15.08 -23.83
CA ASP A 1071 6.40 -15.01 -22.37
C ASP A 1071 6.64 -16.40 -21.73
N ALA A 1072 6.32 -16.57 -20.45
CA ALA A 1072 6.50 -17.83 -19.69
C ALA A 1072 5.86 -19.08 -20.31
N SER A 1073 4.88 -18.92 -21.20
CA SER A 1073 4.24 -20.04 -21.91
C SER A 1073 5.18 -20.79 -22.87
N VAL A 1074 6.23 -20.15 -23.40
CA VAL A 1074 7.10 -20.78 -24.43
C VAL A 1074 8.18 -21.70 -23.87
N MET A 1075 8.40 -21.69 -22.56
CA MET A 1075 9.37 -22.55 -21.89
C MET A 1075 8.98 -24.03 -22.09
N PRO A 1076 9.82 -24.91 -22.63
CA PRO A 1076 9.51 -26.35 -22.72
C PRO A 1076 9.33 -27.01 -21.34
N THR A 1077 10.19 -26.60 -20.41
CA THR A 1077 10.12 -26.97 -18.99
C THR A 1077 10.27 -25.73 -18.11
N VAL A 1078 9.76 -25.78 -16.89
CA VAL A 1078 10.09 -24.77 -15.87
C VAL A 1078 11.61 -24.72 -15.63
N THR A 1079 12.15 -23.53 -15.34
CA THR A 1079 13.55 -23.33 -14.92
C THR A 1079 13.72 -23.67 -13.45
N SER A 1080 14.88 -24.16 -13.01
CA SER A 1080 15.16 -24.53 -11.60
C SER A 1080 15.29 -23.35 -10.62
N GLY A 1081 14.80 -22.16 -11.01
CA GLY A 1081 14.83 -20.91 -10.28
C GLY A 1081 13.64 -20.03 -10.71
N ASN A 1082 13.46 -18.89 -10.05
CA ASN A 1082 12.28 -18.04 -10.31
C ASN A 1082 12.22 -17.59 -11.79
N PRO A 1083 11.14 -17.89 -12.53
CA PRO A 1083 11.10 -17.69 -13.98
C PRO A 1083 11.17 -16.21 -14.41
N THR A 1084 11.04 -15.23 -13.50
CA THR A 1084 11.04 -13.81 -13.88
C THR A 1084 12.30 -13.39 -14.64
N ALA A 1085 13.49 -13.88 -14.24
CA ALA A 1085 14.72 -13.56 -14.96
C ALA A 1085 14.73 -14.18 -16.36
N ALA A 1086 14.29 -15.44 -16.49
CA ALA A 1086 14.20 -16.15 -17.76
C ALA A 1086 13.20 -15.50 -18.72
N ILE A 1087 12.07 -14.99 -18.22
CA ILE A 1087 11.08 -14.25 -19.02
C ILE A 1087 11.66 -12.93 -19.55
N ILE A 1088 12.51 -12.23 -18.77
CA ILE A 1088 13.22 -11.02 -19.23
C ILE A 1088 14.24 -11.37 -20.33
N MET A 1089 14.99 -12.46 -20.16
CA MET A 1089 15.92 -12.98 -21.18
C MET A 1089 15.18 -13.36 -22.48
N ILE A 1090 14.05 -14.07 -22.39
CA ILE A 1090 13.18 -14.39 -23.53
C ILE A 1090 12.75 -13.09 -24.25
N GLY A 1091 12.39 -12.04 -23.50
CA GLY A 1091 12.06 -10.72 -24.06
C GLY A 1091 13.22 -10.08 -24.85
N GLU A 1092 14.45 -10.12 -24.33
CA GLU A 1092 15.64 -9.61 -25.04
C GLU A 1092 15.94 -10.43 -26.32
N LYS A 1093 15.99 -11.76 -26.19
CA LYS A 1093 16.36 -12.68 -27.29
C LYS A 1093 15.29 -12.68 -28.40
N ALA A 1094 14.01 -12.65 -28.04
CA ALA A 1094 12.90 -12.45 -28.98
C ALA A 1094 13.04 -11.13 -29.75
N SER A 1095 13.42 -10.05 -29.06
CA SER A 1095 13.57 -8.74 -29.70
C SER A 1095 14.64 -8.74 -30.79
N ASP A 1096 15.80 -9.33 -30.52
CA ASP A 1096 16.89 -9.38 -31.49
C ASP A 1096 16.60 -10.41 -32.61
N MET A 1097 15.88 -11.50 -32.33
CA MET A 1097 15.32 -12.40 -33.37
C MET A 1097 14.33 -11.69 -34.31
N ILE A 1098 13.42 -10.87 -33.79
CA ILE A 1098 12.45 -10.10 -34.58
C ILE A 1098 13.16 -9.03 -35.42
N LYS A 1099 14.20 -8.39 -34.89
CA LYS A 1099 15.03 -7.44 -35.65
C LYS A 1099 15.75 -8.14 -36.81
N GLN A 1100 16.37 -9.30 -36.57
CA GLN A 1100 17.01 -10.13 -37.61
C GLN A 1100 16.01 -10.55 -38.71
N ASP A 1101 14.87 -11.14 -38.34
CA ASP A 1101 13.87 -11.67 -39.30
C ASP A 1101 13.22 -10.59 -40.18
N HIS A 1102 13.48 -9.30 -39.89
CA HIS A 1102 13.03 -8.16 -40.66
C HIS A 1102 14.16 -7.26 -41.21
N ASN A 1103 15.42 -7.71 -41.14
CA ASN A 1103 16.61 -6.97 -41.57
C ASN A 1103 16.72 -5.57 -40.94
N LEU A 1104 16.51 -5.49 -39.63
CA LEU A 1104 16.56 -4.26 -38.83
C LEU A 1104 17.86 -4.10 -38.02
N ILE A 1105 18.67 -5.17 -37.93
CA ILE A 1105 20.05 -5.24 -37.43
C ILE A 1105 20.85 -6.24 -38.27
#